data_AF-A0A8J3LID8-F1
#
_entry.id   AF-A0A8J3LID8-F1
#
_cell.length_a   1.000
_cell.length_b   1.000
_cell.length_c   1.000
_cell.angle_alpha   90.00
_cell.angle_beta   90.00
_cell.angle_gamma   90.00
#
_symmetry.space_group_name_H-M   'P 1'
#
loop_
_entity.id
_entity.type
_entity.pdbx_description
1 polymer ?
#
loop_
_entity_poly.entity_id
_entity_poly.type
_entity_poly.pdbx_seq_one_letter_code
_entity_poly.pdbx_strand_id
1 'polypeptide(L)'
;MSTLTPHQQRSAWKQAVREAAPAVLRISLLASYTADQLVPYLGLPLHQAGLPARFHVGPFDQIIRQCLDDQGETAAAAPDVLVTAPRFEELGPAGPRWTPDLADIADAALAAAGRWQATLVFVLPALPDERDLGVGDTAAVAGTAALATQAREAVRAQLAGRPGVLLADAEDAIRDVGAARAHHPAMFALAKVPYTEELFAHLGGQLARLLAGRYGAGVRAVVVDADTLSGAPAAALRGPLRALARSGTRIGVCATDHAVWTGLAAHCPELVTHAAATAIHSGPADVRLAEVATSLGVPQGSAVLVTTDADLMPGRAVLLGPQPETWPATLAAAGLYDRPAPLVTGPAVVVAAPVEATPSPVSLDDFVANLNVVVDVHPAAGRLDKVAEVVARAKDFTLGNDQDAAAIAGYDGEVLAVSVRDRFGDYGLSGAVGLRRADGVCTVDLFSLSCPVLGRQVEDAVLAEITARADGADVVFRYRETAHNGAALTFLRGLPGTAAGQAGTLHALTWEQAAPARAPQRAAVPFGIVAIGQALPEPSQVAELAPAYTDELDRIRGWGYRTFHRAPDGVGLTDLAADAGRQALAEAGVAAEDVDLVVLAIADLAEYLYWDPAAATQARLGAHRAEAVLVNQACGGGVAAFDLVAGKFALHPGYRTALLIGANRVAEPYWNRMAMNTSIYSDGAAAAVLRRDHGGYRWLTTETISDGTYADFMRMDVGGAANPFLAGQPDQPHVRNPQDRLDAFFNGDVRAMYRFVSMIRARSREVVDRACATAGLTRADIARVIHFNDNGRQLADLAKDLDIALQHTNVEAALDHGHIGCADQLVTLRRLQAAGELNPGDVVALTSTSSGMHWICTLLQV
;
A
#
# COMPACT_ATOMS: atom_id res chain seq x y z
N MET A 1 10.15 -19.19 35.90
CA MET A 1 9.98 -17.75 35.62
C MET A 1 10.37 -16.97 36.85
N SER A 2 10.90 -15.76 36.64
CA SER A 2 11.28 -14.84 37.69
C SER A 2 10.05 -14.38 38.48
N THR A 3 10.06 -14.51 39.81
CA THR A 3 9.04 -13.96 40.75
C THR A 3 9.07 -12.43 40.83
N LEU A 4 9.95 -11.78 40.06
CA LEU A 4 10.11 -10.34 40.03
C LEU A 4 8.93 -9.66 39.34
N THR A 5 8.49 -8.55 39.93
CA THR A 5 7.54 -7.62 39.32
C THR A 5 8.11 -7.02 38.02
N PRO A 6 7.28 -6.51 37.11
CA PRO A 6 7.76 -5.90 35.86
C PRO A 6 8.86 -4.84 36.08
N HIS A 7 8.67 -3.98 37.09
CA HIS A 7 9.67 -2.97 37.49
C HIS A 7 11.01 -3.59 37.92
N GLN A 8 10.97 -4.66 38.71
CA GLN A 8 12.16 -5.38 39.14
C GLN A 8 12.86 -6.07 37.96
N GLN A 9 12.11 -6.62 37.00
CA GLN A 9 12.66 -7.21 35.78
C GLN A 9 13.40 -6.17 34.93
N ARG A 10 12.84 -4.97 34.73
CA ARG A 10 13.53 -3.88 34.02
C ARG A 10 14.82 -3.46 34.71
N SER A 11 14.82 -3.42 36.04
CA SER A 11 16.00 -3.06 36.83
C SER A 11 17.09 -4.13 36.71
N ALA A 12 16.72 -5.40 36.82
CA ALA A 12 17.62 -6.53 36.62
C ALA A 12 18.17 -6.60 35.18
N TRP A 13 17.35 -6.30 34.17
CA TRP A 13 17.81 -6.21 32.79
C TRP A 13 18.86 -5.11 32.59
N LYS A 14 18.64 -3.91 33.15
CA LYS A 14 19.64 -2.83 33.10
C LYS A 14 20.97 -3.23 33.73
N GLN A 15 20.93 -4.01 34.81
CA GLN A 15 22.13 -4.56 35.43
C GLN A 15 22.82 -5.59 34.52
N ALA A 16 22.07 -6.56 33.99
CA ALA A 16 22.59 -7.58 33.08
C ALA A 16 23.26 -6.99 31.82
N VAL A 17 22.68 -5.93 31.25
CA VAL A 17 23.28 -5.22 30.10
C VAL A 17 24.60 -4.54 30.47
N ARG A 18 24.72 -4.00 31.69
CA ARG A 18 25.96 -3.37 32.17
C ARG A 18 27.09 -4.36 32.44
N GLU A 19 26.75 -5.60 32.77
CA GLU A 19 27.70 -6.69 33.05
C GLU A 19 28.39 -7.22 31.76
N ALA A 20 27.99 -6.73 30.57
CA ALA A 20 28.70 -6.84 29.29
C ALA A 20 29.06 -8.27 28.83
N ALA A 21 28.21 -9.26 29.11
CA ALA A 21 28.33 -10.57 28.46
C ALA A 21 28.19 -10.41 26.93
N PRO A 22 29.10 -10.99 26.11
CA PRO A 22 29.00 -10.88 24.66
C PRO A 22 27.69 -11.52 24.19
N ALA A 23 26.91 -10.77 23.41
CA ALA A 23 25.64 -11.25 22.87
C ALA A 23 25.89 -12.44 21.94
N VAL A 24 25.11 -13.50 22.11
CA VAL A 24 25.14 -14.73 21.29
C VAL A 24 23.96 -14.81 20.32
N LEU A 25 22.97 -13.92 20.46
CA LEU A 25 21.83 -13.79 19.54
C LEU A 25 21.62 -12.31 19.16
N ARG A 26 21.39 -12.06 17.87
CA ARG A 26 20.89 -10.79 17.33
C ARG A 26 19.40 -10.93 17.04
N ILE A 27 18.58 -10.16 17.73
CA ILE A 27 17.11 -10.23 17.62
C ILE A 27 16.60 -8.91 17.05
N SER A 28 15.93 -8.97 15.90
CA SER A 28 15.20 -7.83 15.35
C SER A 28 13.71 -7.95 15.70
N LEU A 29 13.13 -6.90 16.27
CA LEU A 29 11.71 -6.80 16.63
C LEU A 29 11.02 -5.83 15.66
N LEU A 30 10.08 -6.33 14.87
CA LEU A 30 9.21 -5.52 14.00
C LEU A 30 7.77 -5.66 14.48
N ALA A 31 7.07 -4.55 14.70
CA ALA A 31 5.69 -4.58 15.19
C ALA A 31 4.87 -3.46 14.57
N SER A 32 3.54 -3.63 14.55
CA SER A 32 2.61 -2.55 14.22
C SER A 32 2.44 -1.52 15.34
N TYR A 33 3.18 -1.70 16.44
CA TYR A 33 3.13 -0.88 17.63
C TYR A 33 4.52 -0.68 18.22
N THR A 34 4.66 0.26 19.16
CA THR A 34 5.94 0.56 19.82
C THR A 34 6.36 -0.61 20.70
N ALA A 35 7.31 -1.43 20.22
CA ALA A 35 7.70 -2.69 20.83
C ALA A 35 8.91 -2.59 21.79
N ASP A 36 9.51 -1.42 21.98
CA ASP A 36 10.65 -1.20 22.90
C ASP A 36 10.40 -1.72 24.31
N GLN A 37 9.14 -1.63 24.77
CA GLN A 37 8.76 -2.10 26.11
C GLN A 37 8.90 -3.61 26.27
N LEU A 38 8.91 -4.38 25.19
CA LEU A 38 9.09 -5.84 25.20
C LEU A 38 10.54 -6.25 25.52
N VAL A 39 11.53 -5.42 25.16
CA VAL A 39 12.96 -5.76 25.20
C VAL A 39 13.41 -6.24 26.58
N PRO A 40 13.12 -5.56 27.71
CA PRO A 40 13.57 -6.02 29.02
C PRO A 40 12.96 -7.37 29.43
N TYR A 41 11.74 -7.63 29.00
CA TYR A 41 10.97 -8.82 29.36
C TYR A 41 11.30 -10.04 28.51
N LEU A 42 11.86 -9.84 27.33
CA LEU A 42 12.46 -10.89 26.50
C LEU A 42 13.94 -11.09 26.84
N GLY A 43 14.69 -10.00 27.00
CA GLY A 43 16.14 -10.00 27.21
C GLY A 43 16.57 -10.63 28.52
N LEU A 44 15.91 -10.30 29.64
CA LEU A 44 16.30 -10.85 30.95
C LEU A 44 16.12 -12.37 31.03
N PRO A 45 14.97 -12.96 30.64
CA PRO A 45 14.82 -14.41 30.64
C PRO A 45 15.79 -15.12 29.69
N LEU A 46 16.10 -14.55 28.53
CA LEU A 46 17.10 -15.09 27.60
C LEU A 46 18.51 -15.06 28.21
N HIS A 47 18.88 -13.95 28.86
CA HIS A 47 20.15 -13.83 29.58
C HIS A 47 20.27 -14.88 30.69
N GLN A 48 19.20 -15.08 31.48
CA GLN A 48 19.13 -16.11 32.51
C GLN A 48 19.22 -17.55 31.95
N ALA A 49 18.74 -17.76 30.73
CA ALA A 49 18.87 -19.02 30.00
C ALA A 49 20.26 -19.22 29.36
N GLY A 50 21.20 -18.28 29.54
CA GLY A 50 22.53 -18.35 28.92
C GLY A 50 22.56 -17.96 27.45
N LEU A 51 21.53 -17.24 26.98
CA LEU A 51 21.39 -16.72 25.61
C LEU A 51 21.35 -15.19 25.60
N PRO A 52 22.38 -14.47 26.08
CA PRO A 52 22.39 -13.01 26.06
C PRO A 52 22.15 -12.50 24.63
N ALA A 53 21.18 -11.61 24.47
CA ALA A 53 20.75 -11.11 23.16
C ALA A 53 21.01 -9.62 23.00
N ARG A 54 21.34 -9.22 21.77
CA ARG A 54 21.33 -7.82 21.31
C ARG A 54 20.05 -7.59 20.52
N PHE A 55 19.41 -6.46 20.77
CA PHE A 55 18.14 -6.11 20.15
C PHE A 55 18.31 -4.99 19.13
N HIS A 56 17.65 -5.16 17.98
CA HIS A 56 17.27 -4.10 17.06
C HIS A 56 15.74 -3.98 17.13
N VAL A 57 15.20 -2.78 17.31
CA VAL A 57 13.75 -2.54 17.28
C VAL A 57 13.50 -1.69 16.05
N GLY A 58 12.78 -2.24 15.09
CA GLY A 58 12.43 -1.51 13.88
C GLY A 58 11.35 -0.45 14.14
N PRO A 59 11.16 0.47 13.19
CA PRO A 59 10.19 1.54 13.30
C PRO A 59 8.75 1.03 13.46
N PHE A 60 7.95 1.85 14.15
CA PHE A 60 6.52 1.65 14.34
C PHE A 60 5.81 1.43 12.99
N ASP A 61 5.04 0.34 12.90
CA ASP A 61 4.15 0.05 11.77
C ASP A 61 4.83 -0.03 10.40
N GLN A 62 6.04 -0.60 10.38
CA GLN A 62 6.82 -0.80 9.16
C GLN A 62 7.26 -2.26 8.95
N ILE A 63 6.48 -3.24 9.41
CA ILE A 63 6.86 -4.66 9.32
C ILE A 63 7.18 -5.05 7.88
N ILE A 64 6.25 -4.85 6.94
CA ILE A 64 6.44 -5.21 5.53
C ILE A 64 7.62 -4.44 4.93
N ARG A 65 7.69 -3.13 5.13
CA ARG A 65 8.77 -2.30 4.58
C ARG A 65 10.15 -2.78 5.03
N GLN A 66 10.33 -2.98 6.35
CA GLN A 66 11.60 -3.48 6.90
C GLN A 66 11.92 -4.90 6.42
N CYS A 67 10.90 -5.74 6.21
CA CYS A 67 11.08 -7.08 5.65
C CYS A 67 11.41 -7.08 4.15
N LEU A 68 11.10 -6.03 3.40
CA LEU A 68 11.35 -5.96 1.95
C LEU A 68 12.59 -5.12 1.60
N ASP A 69 13.08 -4.28 2.50
CA ASP A 69 14.27 -3.46 2.32
C ASP A 69 15.55 -4.18 2.76
N ASP A 70 16.26 -4.78 1.81
CA ASP A 70 17.51 -5.50 2.06
C ASP A 70 18.72 -4.59 2.33
N GLN A 71 18.57 -3.26 2.19
CA GLN A 71 19.60 -2.28 2.56
C GLN A 71 19.19 -1.47 3.80
N GLY A 72 18.04 -1.78 4.40
CA GLY A 72 17.49 -1.10 5.55
C GLY A 72 18.21 -1.42 6.86
N GLU A 73 17.87 -0.66 7.90
CA GLU A 73 18.42 -0.82 9.25
C GLU A 73 18.24 -2.22 9.84
N THR A 74 17.11 -2.87 9.56
CA THR A 74 16.83 -4.23 10.03
C THR A 74 17.72 -5.26 9.33
N ALA A 75 17.96 -5.10 8.02
CA ALA A 75 18.88 -5.96 7.28
C ALA A 75 20.33 -5.73 7.74
N ALA A 76 20.72 -4.47 7.99
CA ALA A 76 22.04 -4.10 8.51
C ALA A 76 22.30 -4.63 9.93
N ALA A 77 21.24 -4.78 10.76
CA ALA A 77 21.33 -5.44 12.06
C ALA A 77 21.68 -6.95 11.95
N ALA A 78 21.46 -7.54 10.76
CA ALA A 78 21.73 -8.92 10.42
C ALA A 78 21.17 -9.90 11.47
N PRO A 79 19.84 -10.00 11.62
CA PRO A 79 19.23 -10.77 12.69
C PRO A 79 19.51 -12.27 12.60
N ASP A 80 19.78 -12.91 13.74
CA ASP A 80 19.70 -14.37 13.89
C ASP A 80 18.24 -14.80 14.14
N VAL A 81 17.44 -13.88 14.69
CA VAL A 81 16.01 -14.03 14.97
C VAL A 81 15.26 -12.78 14.49
N LEU A 82 14.24 -12.98 13.68
CA LEU A 82 13.29 -11.95 13.27
C LEU A 82 11.96 -12.18 14.01
N VAL A 83 11.55 -11.25 14.86
CA VAL A 83 10.23 -11.28 15.52
C VAL A 83 9.31 -10.30 14.83
N THR A 84 8.14 -10.76 14.40
CA THR A 84 7.11 -9.91 13.80
C THR A 84 5.82 -9.96 14.62
N ALA A 85 5.33 -8.79 15.06
CA ALA A 85 4.16 -8.67 15.93
C ALA A 85 3.15 -7.64 15.39
N PRO A 86 2.30 -8.03 14.43
CA PRO A 86 1.20 -7.20 13.97
C PRO A 86 0.03 -7.17 14.98
N ARG A 87 -0.87 -6.22 14.80
CA ARG A 87 -2.18 -6.09 15.46
C ARG A 87 -3.24 -5.71 14.44
N PHE A 88 -4.47 -6.16 14.66
CA PHE A 88 -5.57 -5.91 13.73
C PHE A 88 -5.94 -4.44 13.62
N GLU A 89 -5.83 -3.70 14.73
CA GLU A 89 -6.20 -2.29 14.80
C GLU A 89 -5.34 -1.40 13.89
N GLU A 90 -4.14 -1.85 13.54
CA GLU A 90 -3.26 -1.17 12.58
C GLU A 90 -3.39 -1.68 11.13
N LEU A 91 -4.16 -2.75 10.89
CA LEU A 91 -4.53 -3.19 9.55
C LEU A 91 -5.77 -2.46 8.99
N GLY A 92 -6.29 -1.47 9.73
CA GLY A 92 -7.49 -0.72 9.37
C GLY A 92 -8.79 -1.36 9.87
N PRO A 93 -9.95 -0.88 9.41
CA PRO A 93 -11.25 -1.30 9.93
C PRO A 93 -11.52 -2.79 9.71
N ALA A 94 -12.28 -3.39 10.62
CA ALA A 94 -12.69 -4.79 10.53
C ALA A 94 -13.35 -5.08 9.17
N GLY A 95 -12.81 -6.08 8.46
CA GLY A 95 -13.29 -6.37 7.12
C GLY A 95 -12.59 -7.56 6.46
N PRO A 96 -13.03 -7.92 5.23
CA PRO A 96 -12.50 -9.06 4.49
C PRO A 96 -11.02 -8.92 4.11
N ARG A 97 -10.45 -7.72 4.26
CA ARG A 97 -9.06 -7.39 3.97
C ARG A 97 -8.07 -7.82 5.05
N TRP A 98 -8.50 -8.04 6.29
CA TRP A 98 -7.60 -8.47 7.37
C TRP A 98 -6.91 -9.81 7.10
N THR A 99 -7.59 -10.74 6.43
CA THR A 99 -6.97 -12.02 6.06
C THR A 99 -5.83 -11.84 5.05
N PRO A 100 -6.05 -11.22 3.87
CA PRO A 100 -4.95 -10.98 2.93
C PRO A 100 -3.88 -10.04 3.49
N ASP A 101 -4.23 -8.97 4.22
CA ASP A 101 -3.23 -8.03 4.75
C ASP A 101 -2.33 -8.68 5.83
N LEU A 102 -2.87 -9.55 6.69
CA LEU A 102 -2.07 -10.31 7.66
C LEU A 102 -1.22 -11.38 6.97
N ALA A 103 -1.73 -11.99 5.88
CA ALA A 103 -0.97 -12.94 5.06
C ALA A 103 0.21 -12.27 4.35
N ASP A 104 0.03 -11.05 3.83
CA ASP A 104 1.09 -10.25 3.21
C ASP A 104 2.23 -9.96 4.21
N ILE A 105 1.89 -9.64 5.48
CA ILE A 105 2.88 -9.47 6.55
C ILE A 105 3.64 -10.77 6.80
N ALA A 106 2.93 -11.91 6.85
CA ALA A 106 3.53 -13.22 7.06
C ALA A 106 4.46 -13.63 5.90
N ASP A 107 4.06 -13.37 4.66
CA ASP A 107 4.86 -13.67 3.48
C ASP A 107 6.11 -12.79 3.40
N ALA A 108 5.99 -11.49 3.65
CA ALA A 108 7.14 -10.59 3.70
C ALA A 108 8.14 -11.01 4.80
N ALA A 109 7.64 -11.32 6.00
CA ALA A 109 8.47 -11.77 7.12
C ALA A 109 9.15 -13.11 6.85
N LEU A 110 8.44 -14.05 6.24
CA LEU A 110 8.99 -15.36 5.87
C LEU A 110 10.08 -15.23 4.80
N ALA A 111 9.84 -14.42 3.78
CA ALA A 111 10.82 -14.13 2.74
C ALA A 111 12.08 -13.46 3.34
N ALA A 112 11.91 -12.47 4.22
CA ALA A 112 13.00 -11.79 4.90
C ALA A 112 13.83 -12.75 5.76
N ALA A 113 13.16 -13.58 6.57
CA ALA A 113 13.82 -14.60 7.38
C ALA A 113 14.62 -15.60 6.52
N GLY A 114 14.09 -16.00 5.36
CA GLY A 114 14.82 -16.82 4.39
C GLY A 114 16.05 -16.14 3.81
N ARG A 115 15.93 -14.87 3.39
CA ARG A 115 17.07 -14.12 2.85
C ARG A 115 18.16 -13.89 3.91
N TRP A 116 17.77 -13.54 5.12
CA TRP A 116 18.70 -13.23 6.22
C TRP A 116 19.16 -14.47 6.99
N GLN A 117 18.65 -15.65 6.65
CA GLN A 117 18.96 -16.91 7.34
C GLN A 117 18.58 -16.87 8.84
N ALA A 118 17.53 -16.12 9.17
CA ALA A 118 17.06 -15.90 10.53
C ALA A 118 15.96 -16.91 10.91
N THR A 119 15.83 -17.20 12.20
CA THR A 119 14.62 -17.85 12.74
C THR A 119 13.49 -16.82 12.76
N LEU A 120 12.35 -17.12 12.13
CA LEU A 120 11.16 -16.28 12.21
C LEU A 120 10.37 -16.63 13.47
N VAL A 121 10.03 -15.62 14.28
CA VAL A 121 9.01 -15.72 15.33
C VAL A 121 7.84 -14.82 14.95
N PHE A 122 6.76 -15.41 14.48
CA PHE A 122 5.55 -14.66 14.13
C PHE A 122 4.59 -14.67 15.32
N VAL A 123 4.26 -13.48 15.84
CA VAL A 123 3.27 -13.32 16.91
C VAL A 123 1.90 -13.17 16.26
N LEU A 124 1.01 -14.14 16.48
CA LEU A 124 -0.37 -14.04 16.02
C LEU A 124 -1.06 -12.89 16.79
N PRO A 125 -1.70 -11.94 16.08
CA PRO A 125 -2.28 -10.74 16.67
C PRO A 125 -3.42 -11.10 17.62
N ALA A 126 -3.49 -10.48 18.79
CA ALA A 126 -4.63 -10.62 19.70
C ALA A 126 -5.96 -10.29 19.01
N LEU A 127 -7.06 -10.87 19.50
CA LEU A 127 -8.38 -10.45 19.05
C LEU A 127 -8.61 -8.97 19.42
N PRO A 128 -9.28 -8.19 18.55
CA PRO A 128 -9.61 -6.80 18.86
C PRO A 128 -10.47 -6.67 20.13
N ASP A 129 -10.22 -5.63 20.91
CA ASP A 129 -10.99 -5.30 22.12
C ASP A 129 -12.40 -4.79 21.75
N GLU A 130 -12.49 -3.99 20.68
CA GLU A 130 -13.76 -3.48 20.16
C GLU A 130 -14.54 -4.56 19.38
N ARG A 131 -15.81 -4.71 19.72
CA ARG A 131 -16.74 -5.65 19.08
C ARG A 131 -18.00 -4.91 18.66
N ASP A 132 -18.15 -4.69 17.36
CA ASP A 132 -19.22 -3.86 16.79
C ASP A 132 -20.62 -4.41 17.10
N LEU A 133 -20.73 -5.73 17.29
CA LEU A 133 -22.00 -6.41 17.60
C LEU A 133 -22.04 -7.00 19.03
N GLY A 134 -21.09 -6.65 19.90
CA GLY A 134 -21.01 -7.18 21.27
C GLY A 134 -20.94 -8.71 21.30
N VAL A 135 -21.89 -9.36 21.98
CA VAL A 135 -21.96 -10.84 22.01
C VAL A 135 -22.42 -11.46 20.68
N GLY A 136 -23.13 -10.70 19.84
CA GLY A 136 -23.60 -11.14 18.52
C GLY A 136 -22.47 -11.32 17.50
N ASP A 137 -21.32 -10.71 17.77
CA ASP A 137 -20.13 -10.72 16.91
C ASP A 137 -19.58 -12.13 16.68
N THR A 138 -19.82 -13.05 17.63
CA THR A 138 -19.40 -14.46 17.53
C THR A 138 -20.27 -15.27 16.56
N ALA A 139 -21.53 -14.88 16.37
CA ALA A 139 -22.47 -15.56 15.47
C ALA A 139 -22.53 -14.91 14.08
N ALA A 140 -22.01 -13.70 13.94
CA ALA A 140 -21.96 -12.97 12.68
C ALA A 140 -20.72 -13.36 11.89
N VAL A 141 -20.90 -13.88 10.68
CA VAL A 141 -19.80 -14.21 9.74
C VAL A 141 -18.96 -12.98 9.41
N ALA A 142 -19.57 -11.79 9.43
CA ALA A 142 -18.90 -10.51 9.23
C ALA A 142 -18.59 -9.77 10.55
N GLY A 143 -18.71 -10.44 11.70
CA GLY A 143 -18.34 -9.87 13.00
C GLY A 143 -16.83 -9.71 13.15
N THR A 144 -16.41 -8.68 13.88
CA THR A 144 -15.00 -8.31 14.05
C THR A 144 -14.18 -9.44 14.66
N ALA A 145 -14.72 -10.11 15.69
CA ALA A 145 -14.08 -11.28 16.30
C ALA A 145 -13.99 -12.49 15.33
N ALA A 146 -15.00 -12.70 14.49
CA ALA A 146 -15.02 -13.80 13.51
C ALA A 146 -13.99 -13.59 12.41
N LEU A 147 -13.91 -12.36 11.86
CA LEU A 147 -12.93 -11.99 10.84
C LEU A 147 -11.49 -12.03 11.38
N ALA A 148 -11.26 -11.52 12.59
CA ALA A 148 -9.96 -11.63 13.27
C ALA A 148 -9.54 -13.09 13.47
N THR A 149 -10.46 -13.94 13.90
CA THR A 149 -10.22 -15.39 14.08
C THR A 149 -9.87 -16.04 12.75
N GLN A 150 -10.63 -15.76 11.69
CA GLN A 150 -10.36 -16.28 10.35
C GLN A 150 -8.96 -15.90 9.85
N ALA A 151 -8.58 -14.62 9.98
CA ALA A 151 -7.27 -14.14 9.56
C ALA A 151 -6.13 -14.79 10.36
N ARG A 152 -6.28 -14.90 11.70
CA ARG A 152 -5.31 -15.58 12.58
C ARG A 152 -5.09 -17.03 12.15
N GLU A 153 -6.16 -17.77 11.90
CA GLU A 153 -6.07 -19.19 11.55
C GLU A 153 -5.53 -19.41 10.13
N ALA A 154 -5.82 -18.50 9.19
CA ALA A 154 -5.21 -18.53 7.85
C ALA A 154 -3.67 -18.41 7.94
N VAL A 155 -3.16 -17.43 8.69
CA VAL A 155 -1.70 -17.25 8.87
C VAL A 155 -1.07 -18.36 9.72
N ARG A 156 -1.77 -18.85 10.75
CA ARG A 156 -1.32 -20.03 11.49
C ARG A 156 -1.14 -21.22 10.55
N ALA A 157 -2.12 -21.51 9.69
CA ALA A 157 -2.06 -22.61 8.73
C ALA A 157 -0.94 -22.42 7.69
N GLN A 158 -0.67 -21.18 7.27
CA GLN A 158 0.42 -20.84 6.35
C GLN A 158 1.80 -21.08 6.95
N LEU A 159 2.00 -20.75 8.23
CA LEU A 159 3.31 -20.74 8.90
C LEU A 159 3.63 -21.99 9.71
N ALA A 160 2.62 -22.67 10.27
CA ALA A 160 2.82 -23.80 11.17
C ALA A 160 3.55 -24.97 10.49
N GLY A 161 4.48 -25.59 11.22
CA GLY A 161 5.22 -26.77 10.76
C GLY A 161 6.40 -26.46 9.83
N ARG A 162 6.60 -25.19 9.43
CA ARG A 162 7.75 -24.80 8.61
C ARG A 162 9.07 -24.85 9.42
N PRO A 163 10.16 -25.37 8.85
CA PRO A 163 11.47 -25.29 9.48
C PRO A 163 11.89 -23.84 9.73
N GLY A 164 12.46 -23.55 10.90
CA GLY A 164 12.93 -22.21 11.24
C GLY A 164 11.84 -21.18 11.56
N VAL A 165 10.56 -21.59 11.62
CA VAL A 165 9.44 -20.72 12.00
C VAL A 165 8.89 -21.14 13.37
N LEU A 166 8.74 -20.17 14.25
CA LEU A 166 8.10 -20.30 15.56
C LEU A 166 6.87 -19.40 15.61
N LEU A 167 5.80 -19.88 16.24
CA LEU A 167 4.58 -19.11 16.45
C LEU A 167 4.44 -18.79 17.94
N ALA A 168 4.18 -17.51 18.23
CA ALA A 168 3.70 -17.06 19.53
C ALA A 168 2.26 -16.54 19.35
N ASP A 169 1.47 -16.51 20.42
CA ASP A 169 0.08 -16.07 20.35
C ASP A 169 -0.18 -14.98 21.39
N ALA A 170 -0.39 -13.75 20.93
CA ALA A 170 -0.68 -12.64 21.84
C ALA A 170 -1.99 -12.86 22.62
N GLU A 171 -2.93 -13.61 22.06
CA GLU A 171 -4.19 -13.96 22.75
C GLU A 171 -3.95 -14.84 23.98
N ASP A 172 -2.92 -15.68 23.97
CA ASP A 172 -2.57 -16.49 25.14
C ASP A 172 -2.01 -15.61 26.26
N ALA A 173 -1.18 -14.62 25.93
CA ALA A 173 -0.71 -13.64 26.90
C ALA A 173 -1.87 -12.79 27.46
N ILE A 174 -2.83 -12.42 26.62
CA ILE A 174 -4.04 -11.71 27.06
C ILE A 174 -4.89 -12.57 27.99
N ARG A 175 -4.99 -13.89 27.73
CA ARG A 175 -5.74 -14.80 28.61
C ARG A 175 -5.13 -14.87 30.00
N ASP A 176 -3.80 -14.90 30.10
CA ASP A 176 -3.09 -14.96 31.39
C ASP A 176 -3.24 -13.66 32.19
N VAL A 177 -3.18 -12.50 31.52
CA VAL A 177 -3.33 -11.18 32.16
C VAL A 177 -4.80 -10.82 32.39
N GLY A 178 -5.69 -11.27 31.52
CA GLY A 178 -7.08 -10.84 31.40
C GLY A 178 -7.21 -9.58 30.53
N ALA A 179 -8.16 -9.60 29.59
CA ALA A 179 -8.38 -8.53 28.60
C ALA A 179 -8.47 -7.12 29.21
N ALA A 180 -9.23 -6.95 30.30
CA ALA A 180 -9.40 -5.66 30.96
C ALA A 180 -8.10 -5.03 31.52
N ARG A 181 -7.06 -5.85 31.75
CA ARG A 181 -5.75 -5.39 32.25
C ARG A 181 -4.66 -5.44 31.18
N ALA A 182 -4.93 -6.05 30.04
CA ALA A 182 -3.95 -6.26 28.99
C ALA A 182 -3.68 -4.98 28.18
N HIS A 183 -4.73 -4.21 27.90
CA HIS A 183 -4.65 -3.01 27.05
C HIS A 183 -4.33 -1.75 27.85
N HIS A 184 -3.62 -0.81 27.21
CA HIS A 184 -3.28 0.49 27.79
C HIS A 184 -3.69 1.66 26.86
N PRO A 185 -4.99 1.98 26.75
CA PRO A 185 -5.50 2.96 25.79
C PRO A 185 -4.83 4.34 25.88
N ALA A 186 -4.56 4.82 27.10
CA ALA A 186 -3.88 6.11 27.31
C ALA A 186 -2.44 6.13 26.77
N MET A 187 -1.67 5.05 26.97
CA MET A 187 -0.30 4.96 26.44
C MET A 187 -0.29 4.67 24.95
N PHE A 188 -1.34 4.01 24.42
CA PHE A 188 -1.52 3.88 22.99
C PHE A 188 -1.75 5.24 22.33
N ALA A 189 -2.65 6.07 22.88
CA ALA A 189 -2.88 7.41 22.38
C ALA A 189 -1.62 8.30 22.46
N LEU A 190 -0.83 8.17 23.52
CA LEU A 190 0.36 8.99 23.75
C LEU A 190 1.59 8.54 22.94
N ALA A 191 1.85 7.24 22.88
CA ALA A 191 3.14 6.70 22.43
C ALA A 191 2.99 5.41 21.60
N LYS A 192 1.77 5.07 21.17
CA LYS A 192 1.47 3.85 20.40
C LYS A 192 1.94 2.57 21.09
N VAL A 193 1.88 2.57 22.43
CA VAL A 193 2.12 1.39 23.28
C VAL A 193 0.77 0.80 23.69
N PRO A 194 0.29 -0.28 23.03
CA PRO A 194 -1.09 -0.76 23.21
C PRO A 194 -1.30 -1.59 24.46
N TYR A 195 -0.22 -2.08 25.05
CA TYR A 195 -0.28 -3.10 26.08
C TYR A 195 0.34 -2.62 27.39
N THR A 196 -0.13 -3.17 28.50
CA THR A 196 0.44 -2.93 29.82
C THR A 196 1.79 -3.64 29.97
N GLU A 197 2.61 -3.18 30.93
CA GLU A 197 3.86 -3.87 31.26
C GLU A 197 3.64 -5.33 31.68
N GLU A 198 2.49 -5.63 32.31
CA GLU A 198 2.12 -6.99 32.69
C GLU A 198 1.96 -7.88 31.45
N LEU A 199 1.30 -7.39 30.39
CA LEU A 199 1.17 -8.14 29.14
C LEU A 199 2.51 -8.30 28.41
N PHE A 200 3.33 -7.24 28.35
CA PHE A 200 4.68 -7.37 27.78
C PHE A 200 5.56 -8.36 28.54
N ALA A 201 5.41 -8.45 29.87
CA ALA A 201 6.10 -9.46 30.67
C ALA A 201 5.70 -10.89 30.30
N HIS A 202 4.40 -11.15 30.09
CA HIS A 202 3.90 -12.46 29.69
C HIS A 202 4.33 -12.81 28.26
N LEU A 203 4.14 -11.90 27.30
CA LEU A 203 4.53 -12.10 25.90
C LEU A 203 6.05 -12.27 25.77
N GLY A 204 6.85 -11.43 26.43
CA GLY A 204 8.31 -11.54 26.44
C GLY A 204 8.79 -12.86 27.04
N GLY A 205 8.15 -13.32 28.11
CA GLY A 205 8.39 -14.64 28.70
C GLY A 205 8.06 -15.79 27.73
N GLN A 206 6.93 -15.73 27.03
CA GLN A 206 6.56 -16.73 26.02
C GLN A 206 7.60 -16.80 24.89
N LEU A 207 7.98 -15.64 24.33
CA LEU A 207 9.00 -15.55 23.28
C LEU A 207 10.35 -16.09 23.74
N ALA A 208 10.77 -15.76 24.95
CA ALA A 208 12.04 -16.25 25.51
C ALA A 208 12.06 -17.78 25.64
N ARG A 209 10.95 -18.40 26.04
CA ARG A 209 10.85 -19.86 26.16
C ARG A 209 10.89 -20.57 24.81
N LEU A 210 10.20 -20.03 23.80
CA LEU A 210 10.26 -20.53 22.43
C LEU A 210 11.71 -20.50 21.89
N LEU A 211 12.40 -19.37 22.07
CA LEU A 211 13.78 -19.19 21.63
C LEU A 211 14.76 -20.07 22.43
N ALA A 212 14.62 -20.15 23.75
CA ALA A 212 15.42 -21.06 24.57
C ALA A 212 15.26 -22.52 24.12
N GLY A 213 14.02 -22.94 23.82
CA GLY A 213 13.74 -24.26 23.24
C GLY A 213 14.46 -24.49 21.91
N ARG A 214 14.38 -23.52 20.99
CA ARG A 214 15.00 -23.57 19.65
C ARG A 214 16.53 -23.61 19.67
N TYR A 215 17.14 -22.81 20.55
CA TYR A 215 18.61 -22.67 20.66
C TYR A 215 19.20 -23.57 21.74
N GLY A 216 18.43 -24.56 22.21
CA GLY A 216 18.95 -25.67 23.01
C GLY A 216 19.12 -25.41 24.50
N ALA A 217 18.72 -24.23 24.99
CA ALA A 217 18.70 -23.84 26.41
C ALA A 217 17.36 -24.12 27.12
N GLY A 218 16.36 -24.68 26.43
CA GLY A 218 15.06 -25.02 27.00
C GLY A 218 15.06 -26.28 27.87
N VAL A 219 13.98 -26.47 28.60
CA VAL A 219 13.75 -27.67 29.44
C VAL A 219 13.64 -28.90 28.55
N ARG A 220 14.46 -29.93 28.80
CA ARG A 220 14.48 -31.21 28.06
C ARG A 220 13.94 -32.38 28.87
N ALA A 221 14.08 -32.35 30.18
CA ALA A 221 13.50 -33.34 31.07
C ALA A 221 12.83 -32.70 32.28
N VAL A 222 11.77 -33.34 32.75
CA VAL A 222 11.14 -33.07 34.04
C VAL A 222 11.44 -34.24 34.96
N VAL A 223 11.97 -33.95 36.14
CA VAL A 223 12.26 -34.94 37.16
C VAL A 223 11.35 -34.70 38.35
N VAL A 224 10.51 -35.68 38.65
CA VAL A 224 9.52 -35.61 39.72
C VAL A 224 10.17 -36.07 41.02
N ASP A 225 10.14 -35.20 42.02
CA ASP A 225 10.61 -35.50 43.36
C ASP A 225 9.55 -36.28 44.15
N ALA A 226 9.72 -37.61 44.24
CA ALA A 226 8.73 -38.45 44.89
C ALA A 226 8.68 -38.25 46.39
N ASP A 227 9.77 -37.82 47.01
CA ASP A 227 9.89 -37.65 48.46
C ASP A 227 8.91 -36.59 48.99
N THR A 228 8.76 -35.50 48.25
CA THR A 228 7.89 -34.37 48.64
C THR A 228 6.48 -34.48 48.07
N LEU A 229 6.28 -35.34 47.07
CA LEU A 229 5.00 -35.49 46.36
C LEU A 229 4.21 -36.74 46.75
N SER A 230 4.83 -37.76 47.36
CA SER A 230 4.14 -38.97 47.82
C SER A 230 3.15 -38.71 48.97
N GLY A 231 3.33 -37.62 49.74
CA GLY A 231 2.44 -37.19 50.82
C GLY A 231 1.43 -36.10 50.42
N ALA A 232 1.49 -35.61 49.19
CA ALA A 232 0.62 -34.59 48.64
C ALA A 232 -0.47 -35.24 47.76
N PRO A 233 -1.53 -34.53 47.31
CA PRO A 233 -2.56 -35.12 46.45
C PRO A 233 -2.05 -35.22 45.01
N ALA A 234 -1.11 -36.16 44.84
CA ALA A 234 -0.36 -36.41 43.62
C ALA A 234 -1.25 -36.66 42.40
N ALA A 235 -2.51 -37.06 42.60
CA ALA A 235 -3.51 -37.15 41.54
C ALA A 235 -3.62 -35.86 40.67
N ALA A 236 -3.31 -34.69 41.23
CA ALA A 236 -3.26 -33.43 40.49
C ALA A 236 -2.17 -33.40 39.39
N LEU A 237 -1.13 -34.24 39.48
CA LEU A 237 -0.06 -34.35 38.49
C LEU A 237 -0.44 -35.21 37.28
N ARG A 238 -1.51 -36.01 37.36
CA ARG A 238 -1.86 -36.97 36.30
C ARG A 238 -2.10 -36.30 34.95
N GLY A 239 -2.88 -35.22 34.93
CA GLY A 239 -3.13 -34.41 33.73
C GLY A 239 -1.83 -33.80 33.16
N PRO A 240 -1.07 -33.05 33.97
CA PRO A 240 0.25 -32.53 33.62
C PRO A 240 1.22 -33.58 33.05
N LEU A 241 1.35 -34.74 33.68
CA LEU A 241 2.26 -35.80 33.24
C LEU A 241 1.87 -36.37 31.87
N ARG A 242 0.56 -36.55 31.61
CA ARG A 242 0.07 -36.93 30.27
C ARG A 242 0.34 -35.85 29.23
N ALA A 243 0.30 -34.57 29.61
CA ALA A 243 0.63 -33.47 28.71
C ALA A 243 2.14 -33.40 28.42
N LEU A 244 3.00 -33.58 29.44
CA LEU A 244 4.46 -33.68 29.28
C LEU A 244 4.87 -34.85 28.39
N ALA A 245 4.24 -36.02 28.58
CA ALA A 245 4.52 -37.18 27.74
C ALA A 245 4.11 -36.93 26.28
N ARG A 246 2.95 -36.29 26.04
CA ARG A 246 2.48 -35.93 24.70
C ARG A 246 3.32 -34.84 24.02
N SER A 247 3.88 -33.90 24.78
CA SER A 247 4.78 -32.89 24.25
C SER A 247 6.16 -33.47 23.90
N GLY A 248 6.48 -34.70 24.33
CA GLY A 248 7.79 -35.31 24.12
C GLY A 248 8.82 -34.90 25.18
N THR A 249 8.40 -34.27 26.28
CA THR A 249 9.28 -34.03 27.43
C THR A 249 9.61 -35.34 28.13
N ARG A 250 10.91 -35.62 28.29
CA ARG A 250 11.35 -36.82 29.02
C ARG A 250 11.02 -36.69 30.49
N ILE A 251 10.44 -37.73 31.07
CA ILE A 251 10.01 -37.75 32.47
C ILE A 251 10.94 -38.69 33.22
N GLY A 252 11.43 -38.24 34.38
CA GLY A 252 12.17 -39.07 35.33
C GLY A 252 11.64 -38.91 36.74
N VAL A 253 12.06 -39.79 37.64
CA VAL A 253 11.64 -39.78 39.05
C VAL A 253 12.84 -39.96 39.98
N CYS A 254 12.87 -39.18 41.06
CA CYS A 254 13.81 -39.36 42.17
C CYS A 254 13.04 -39.76 43.42
N ALA A 255 13.57 -40.73 44.18
CA ALA A 255 13.02 -41.12 45.48
C ALA A 255 14.16 -41.54 46.44
N THR A 256 13.99 -41.32 47.74
CA THR A 256 14.94 -41.80 48.77
C THR A 256 14.90 -43.32 48.94
N ASP A 257 13.74 -43.95 48.75
CA ASP A 257 13.59 -45.39 48.81
C ASP A 257 12.42 -45.93 47.96
N HIS A 258 12.33 -47.26 47.86
CA HIS A 258 11.31 -47.95 47.08
C HIS A 258 9.89 -47.78 47.64
N ALA A 259 9.71 -47.55 48.95
CA ALA A 259 8.41 -47.35 49.55
C ALA A 259 7.81 -45.99 49.14
N VAL A 260 8.64 -44.93 49.16
CA VAL A 260 8.28 -43.59 48.67
C VAL A 260 7.87 -43.63 47.19
N TRP A 261 8.70 -44.27 46.35
CA TRP A 261 8.38 -44.45 44.93
C TRP A 261 7.05 -45.19 44.73
N THR A 262 6.86 -46.33 45.40
CA THR A 262 5.65 -47.14 45.25
C THR A 262 4.40 -46.38 45.72
N GLY A 263 4.54 -45.58 46.79
CA GLY A 263 3.48 -44.70 47.29
C GLY A 263 3.02 -43.67 46.26
N LEU A 264 3.96 -42.98 45.61
CA LEU A 264 3.63 -42.03 44.54
C LEU A 264 3.06 -42.73 43.29
N ALA A 265 3.69 -43.83 42.86
CA ALA A 265 3.31 -44.59 41.68
C ALA A 265 1.86 -45.11 41.75
N ALA A 266 1.40 -45.51 42.94
CA ALA A 266 0.01 -45.94 43.16
C ALA A 266 -1.03 -44.84 42.86
N HIS A 267 -0.67 -43.58 43.11
CA HIS A 267 -1.56 -42.43 42.89
C HIS A 267 -1.36 -41.78 41.51
N CYS A 268 -0.19 -42.00 40.88
CA CYS A 268 0.19 -41.49 39.57
C CYS A 268 0.69 -42.62 38.65
N PRO A 269 -0.19 -43.52 38.15
CA PRO A 269 0.22 -44.59 37.24
C PRO A 269 0.85 -44.07 35.94
N GLU A 270 0.61 -42.80 35.59
CA GLU A 270 1.28 -42.10 34.49
C GLU A 270 2.81 -42.06 34.67
N LEU A 271 3.34 -41.99 35.90
CA LEU A 271 4.78 -42.06 36.14
C LEU A 271 5.34 -43.45 35.84
N VAL A 272 4.61 -44.51 36.17
CA VAL A 272 4.99 -45.88 35.81
C VAL A 272 4.99 -46.07 34.29
N THR A 273 4.04 -45.42 33.62
CA THR A 273 3.84 -45.56 32.17
C THR A 273 4.83 -44.71 31.36
N HIS A 274 5.18 -43.52 31.84
CA HIS A 274 5.89 -42.50 31.06
C HIS A 274 7.26 -42.11 31.60
N ALA A 275 7.61 -42.46 32.85
CA ALA A 275 8.97 -42.20 33.34
C ALA A 275 9.96 -43.11 32.62
N ALA A 276 10.97 -42.50 32.00
CA ALA A 276 12.00 -43.19 31.25
C ALA A 276 13.28 -43.42 32.07
N ALA A 277 13.37 -42.87 33.28
CA ALA A 277 14.46 -43.11 34.22
C ALA A 277 14.02 -42.88 35.67
N THR A 278 14.63 -43.63 36.60
CA THR A 278 14.39 -43.50 38.04
C THR A 278 15.69 -43.61 38.82
N ALA A 279 15.91 -42.76 39.82
CA ALA A 279 16.97 -42.93 40.81
C ALA A 279 16.36 -43.11 42.20
N ILE A 280 16.56 -44.29 42.80
CA ILE A 280 15.91 -44.70 44.05
C ILE A 280 16.99 -45.09 45.06
N HIS A 281 17.45 -44.12 45.85
CA HIS A 281 18.42 -44.33 46.93
C HIS A 281 18.50 -43.12 47.87
N SER A 282 18.99 -43.33 49.09
CA SER A 282 19.04 -42.34 50.17
C SER A 282 20.15 -41.27 50.02
N GLY A 283 20.66 -41.06 48.81
CA GLY A 283 21.66 -40.03 48.54
C GLY A 283 21.08 -38.61 48.54
N PRO A 284 21.89 -37.58 48.30
CA PRO A 284 21.39 -36.21 48.08
C PRO A 284 20.51 -36.08 46.82
N ALA A 285 19.55 -35.15 46.82
CA ALA A 285 18.58 -34.97 45.73
C ALA A 285 19.22 -34.49 44.41
N ASP A 286 20.28 -33.68 44.49
CA ASP A 286 21.08 -33.22 43.35
C ASP A 286 21.85 -34.36 42.67
N VAL A 287 22.34 -35.32 43.46
CA VAL A 287 22.98 -36.55 42.95
C VAL A 287 21.95 -37.42 42.23
N ARG A 288 20.79 -37.67 42.84
CA ARG A 288 19.68 -38.41 42.18
C ARG A 288 19.27 -37.74 40.87
N LEU A 289 19.12 -36.41 40.86
CA LEU A 289 18.77 -35.65 39.66
C LEU A 289 19.82 -35.82 38.55
N ALA A 290 21.11 -35.77 38.90
CA ALA A 290 22.20 -35.95 37.95
C ALA A 290 22.18 -37.35 37.32
N GLU A 291 21.91 -38.39 38.11
CA GLU A 291 21.76 -39.77 37.65
C GLU A 291 20.57 -39.93 36.69
N VAL A 292 19.41 -39.37 37.07
CA VAL A 292 18.20 -39.38 36.22
C VAL A 292 18.45 -38.62 34.92
N ALA A 293 19.03 -37.41 34.97
CA ALA A 293 19.33 -36.63 33.77
C ALA A 293 20.29 -37.36 32.82
N THR A 294 21.32 -38.02 33.37
CA THR A 294 22.26 -38.86 32.62
C THR A 294 21.56 -40.03 31.95
N SER A 295 20.71 -40.75 32.71
CA SER A 295 19.92 -41.89 32.20
C SER A 295 18.94 -41.47 31.10
N LEU A 296 18.36 -40.27 31.20
CA LEU A 296 17.50 -39.69 30.18
C LEU A 296 18.27 -39.15 28.97
N GLY A 297 19.61 -39.16 28.98
CA GLY A 297 20.43 -38.64 27.88
C GLY A 297 20.22 -37.14 27.64
N VAL A 298 20.04 -36.35 28.70
CA VAL A 298 19.92 -34.88 28.62
C VAL A 298 21.02 -34.20 29.44
N PRO A 299 21.56 -33.04 28.99
CA PRO A 299 22.46 -32.25 29.81
C PRO A 299 21.79 -31.91 31.15
N GLN A 300 22.53 -32.01 32.26
CA GLN A 300 21.98 -31.77 33.59
C GLN A 300 21.25 -30.42 33.65
N GLY A 301 21.84 -29.35 33.09
CA GLY A 301 21.26 -28.00 33.05
C GLY A 301 19.91 -27.86 32.33
N SER A 302 19.51 -28.87 31.56
CA SER A 302 18.22 -28.92 30.86
C SER A 302 17.17 -29.80 31.56
N ALA A 303 17.51 -30.39 32.71
CA ALA A 303 16.57 -31.10 33.57
C ALA A 303 16.08 -30.18 34.69
N VAL A 304 14.75 -30.16 34.91
CA VAL A 304 14.09 -29.36 35.94
C VAL A 304 13.44 -30.28 36.96
N LEU A 305 13.67 -30.00 38.25
CA LEU A 305 13.06 -30.72 39.36
C LEU A 305 11.65 -30.17 39.64
N VAL A 306 10.66 -31.03 39.86
CA VAL A 306 9.32 -30.65 40.32
C VAL A 306 9.14 -31.15 41.74
N THR A 307 8.94 -30.25 42.70
CA THR A 307 8.97 -30.53 44.14
C THR A 307 8.05 -29.57 44.91
N THR A 308 7.66 -29.92 46.13
CA THR A 308 7.00 -28.99 47.08
C THR A 308 7.98 -28.37 48.09
N ASP A 309 9.26 -28.74 48.04
CA ASP A 309 10.31 -28.20 48.92
C ASP A 309 11.06 -27.05 48.24
N ALA A 310 11.00 -25.86 48.85
CA ALA A 310 11.62 -24.64 48.34
C ALA A 310 13.15 -24.62 48.48
N ASP A 311 13.70 -25.44 49.38
CA ASP A 311 15.14 -25.51 49.65
C ASP A 311 15.86 -26.44 48.66
N LEU A 312 15.10 -27.27 47.92
CA LEU A 312 15.64 -28.15 46.90
C LEU A 312 15.94 -27.40 45.59
N MET A 313 17.23 -27.25 45.31
CA MET A 313 17.78 -26.77 44.02
C MET A 313 17.24 -25.40 43.54
N PRO A 314 17.54 -24.31 44.26
CA PRO A 314 17.12 -22.96 43.88
C PRO A 314 17.55 -22.60 42.45
N GLY A 315 16.59 -22.11 41.66
CA GLY A 315 16.77 -21.75 40.24
C GLY A 315 16.66 -22.90 39.24
N ARG A 316 16.53 -24.16 39.70
CA ARG A 316 16.40 -25.36 38.85
C ARG A 316 15.24 -26.27 39.25
N ALA A 317 14.44 -25.83 40.22
CA ALA A 317 13.21 -26.46 40.64
C ALA A 317 11.98 -25.60 40.29
N VAL A 318 10.88 -26.28 39.95
CA VAL A 318 9.53 -25.70 39.92
C VAL A 318 8.87 -26.08 41.23
N LEU A 319 8.71 -25.06 42.08
CA LEU A 319 8.08 -25.21 43.39
C LEU A 319 6.56 -25.26 43.23
N LEU A 320 5.97 -26.36 43.66
CA LEU A 320 4.53 -26.54 43.72
C LEU A 320 4.00 -26.02 45.06
N GLY A 321 3.00 -25.13 45.00
CA GLY A 321 2.37 -24.56 46.19
C GLY A 321 1.52 -25.57 46.95
N PRO A 322 0.99 -25.21 48.13
CA PRO A 322 0.19 -26.12 48.96
C PRO A 322 -1.19 -26.46 48.36
N GLN A 323 -1.62 -25.74 47.32
CA GLN A 323 -2.90 -25.89 46.64
C GLN A 323 -2.76 -26.70 45.33
N PRO A 324 -3.14 -27.99 45.32
CA PRO A 324 -2.93 -28.89 44.19
C PRO A 324 -3.64 -28.49 42.91
N GLU A 325 -4.78 -27.84 43.02
CA GLU A 325 -5.56 -27.29 41.91
C GLU A 325 -4.77 -26.26 41.09
N THR A 326 -3.75 -25.64 41.69
CA THR A 326 -2.89 -24.64 41.01
C THR A 326 -1.71 -25.28 40.28
N TRP A 327 -1.35 -26.52 40.60
CA TRP A 327 -0.14 -27.16 40.07
C TRP A 327 -0.10 -27.23 38.54
N PRO A 328 -1.20 -27.56 37.81
CA PRO A 328 -1.19 -27.54 36.35
C PRO A 328 -0.79 -26.17 35.78
N ALA A 329 -1.32 -25.08 36.37
CA ALA A 329 -1.01 -23.71 35.96
C ALA A 329 0.45 -23.35 36.30
N THR A 330 0.95 -23.74 37.47
CA THR A 330 2.36 -23.54 37.86
C THR A 330 3.32 -24.23 36.89
N LEU A 331 3.04 -25.48 36.52
CA LEU A 331 3.86 -26.24 35.57
C LEU A 331 3.78 -25.65 34.15
N ALA A 332 2.62 -25.11 33.76
CA ALA A 332 2.45 -24.42 32.48
C ALA A 332 3.22 -23.10 32.42
N ALA A 333 3.09 -22.27 33.46
CA ALA A 333 3.86 -21.03 33.59
C ALA A 333 5.37 -21.27 33.67
N ALA A 334 5.81 -22.43 34.16
CA ALA A 334 7.21 -22.82 34.14
C ALA A 334 7.73 -23.22 32.74
N GLY A 335 6.84 -23.36 31.73
CA GLY A 335 7.22 -23.69 30.36
C GLY A 335 7.64 -25.13 30.15
N LEU A 336 7.22 -26.05 31.01
CA LEU A 336 7.67 -27.45 30.95
C LEU A 336 7.14 -28.21 29.72
N TYR A 337 6.08 -27.68 29.12
CA TYR A 337 5.44 -28.22 27.91
C TYR A 337 5.98 -27.58 26.63
N ASP A 338 6.74 -26.49 26.74
CA ASP A 338 7.11 -25.65 25.60
C ASP A 338 8.13 -26.40 24.73
N ARG A 339 7.66 -26.87 23.57
CA ARG A 339 8.48 -27.56 22.59
C ARG A 339 8.30 -26.89 21.24
N PRO A 340 9.38 -26.45 20.57
CA PRO A 340 9.27 -26.19 19.15
C PRO A 340 8.80 -27.48 18.47
N ALA A 341 7.87 -27.38 17.51
CA ALA A 341 7.36 -28.53 16.78
C ALA A 341 8.54 -29.39 16.27
N PRO A 342 8.44 -30.73 16.27
CA PRO A 342 9.56 -31.59 15.94
C PRO A 342 10.07 -31.29 14.53
N LEU A 343 11.19 -30.57 14.44
CA LEU A 343 12.08 -30.62 13.29
C LEU A 343 12.56 -32.06 13.22
N VAL A 344 12.41 -32.67 12.04
CA VAL A 344 12.86 -34.02 11.71
C VAL A 344 14.14 -34.36 12.48
N THR A 345 14.08 -35.41 13.30
CA THR A 345 15.12 -35.81 14.23
C THR A 345 16.41 -36.17 13.51
N GLY A 346 17.48 -35.41 13.77
CA GLY A 346 18.87 -35.75 13.49
C GLY A 346 19.76 -35.43 14.71
N PRO A 347 20.97 -35.99 14.82
CA PRO A 347 21.80 -35.87 16.02
C PRO A 347 22.32 -34.43 16.20
N ALA A 348 22.47 -34.08 17.48
CA ALA A 348 22.96 -32.84 18.08
C ALA A 348 23.63 -31.79 17.18
N VAL A 349 23.03 -30.58 17.20
CA VAL A 349 23.60 -29.26 16.87
C VAL A 349 24.39 -29.24 15.56
N VAL A 350 23.67 -29.37 14.46
CA VAL A 350 23.87 -28.48 13.32
C VAL A 350 22.68 -27.53 13.32
N VAL A 351 22.93 -26.22 13.22
CA VAL A 351 21.92 -25.20 12.97
C VAL A 351 21.04 -25.70 11.83
N ALA A 352 19.87 -26.25 12.14
CA ALA A 352 19.04 -26.90 11.13
C ALA A 352 18.50 -25.87 10.14
N ALA A 353 18.68 -26.24 8.87
CA ALA A 353 18.35 -25.66 7.57
C ALA A 353 17.80 -24.21 7.52
N PRO A 354 18.38 -23.38 6.62
CA PRO A 354 17.78 -22.14 6.13
C PRO A 354 16.26 -22.25 5.95
N VAL A 355 15.50 -21.19 6.29
CA VAL A 355 14.20 -21.00 5.64
C VAL A 355 14.52 -20.89 4.15
N GLU A 356 14.04 -21.81 3.31
CA GLU A 356 14.26 -21.74 1.86
C GLU A 356 13.74 -20.39 1.37
N ALA A 357 14.64 -19.61 0.75
CA ALA A 357 14.32 -18.29 0.26
C ALA A 357 13.29 -18.42 -0.87
N THR A 358 12.04 -18.17 -0.53
CA THR A 358 10.97 -17.99 -1.51
C THR A 358 10.83 -16.48 -1.72
N PRO A 359 10.78 -15.98 -2.96
CA PRO A 359 10.53 -14.57 -3.19
C PRO A 359 9.22 -14.17 -2.51
N SER A 360 9.20 -13.00 -1.86
CA SER A 360 7.95 -12.43 -1.38
C SER A 360 7.02 -12.22 -2.59
N PRO A 361 5.75 -12.63 -2.54
CA PRO A 361 4.76 -12.26 -3.54
C PRO A 361 4.44 -10.75 -3.51
N VAL A 362 4.88 -10.04 -2.46
CA VAL A 362 4.74 -8.60 -2.25
C VAL A 362 6.09 -7.92 -2.47
N SER A 363 6.18 -6.97 -3.40
CA SER A 363 7.36 -6.10 -3.56
C SER A 363 7.19 -4.79 -2.77
N LEU A 364 8.30 -4.12 -2.43
CA LEU A 364 8.25 -2.86 -1.66
C LEU A 364 7.51 -1.78 -2.45
N ASP A 365 7.80 -1.68 -3.76
CA ASP A 365 7.18 -0.72 -4.65
C ASP A 365 5.68 -1.00 -4.82
N ASP A 366 5.28 -2.28 -4.98
CA ASP A 366 3.87 -2.67 -5.06
C ASP A 366 3.14 -2.40 -3.75
N PHE A 367 3.79 -2.64 -2.61
CA PHE A 367 3.19 -2.38 -1.30
C PHE A 367 2.92 -0.89 -1.11
N VAL A 368 3.93 -0.04 -1.34
CA VAL A 368 3.82 1.42 -1.20
C VAL A 368 2.82 1.99 -2.20
N ALA A 369 2.83 1.54 -3.46
CA ALA A 369 1.86 1.94 -4.46
C ALA A 369 0.42 1.57 -4.05
N ASN A 370 0.23 0.40 -3.46
CA ASN A 370 -1.07 -0.06 -3.01
C ASN A 370 -1.53 0.55 -1.67
N LEU A 371 -0.72 1.36 -0.98
CA LEU A 371 -1.18 2.08 0.21
C LEU A 371 -2.21 3.16 -0.15
N ASN A 372 -2.26 3.65 -1.39
CA ASN A 372 -3.14 4.75 -1.83
C ASN A 372 -3.02 5.97 -0.91
N VAL A 373 -1.77 6.35 -0.59
CA VAL A 373 -1.46 7.46 0.30
C VAL A 373 -1.93 8.76 -0.35
N VAL A 374 -2.77 9.50 0.37
CA VAL A 374 -3.19 10.85 0.01
C VAL A 374 -2.65 11.81 1.05
N VAL A 375 -1.84 12.75 0.58
CA VAL A 375 -1.24 13.81 1.39
C VAL A 375 -1.93 15.11 1.03
N ASP A 376 -2.53 15.76 2.02
CA ASP A 376 -3.13 17.08 1.91
C ASP A 376 -2.23 18.09 2.64
N VAL A 377 -1.70 19.07 1.89
CA VAL A 377 -0.85 20.13 2.44
C VAL A 377 -1.56 21.46 2.26
N HIS A 378 -1.96 22.07 3.37
CA HIS A 378 -2.75 23.30 3.37
C HIS A 378 -2.21 24.32 4.38
N PRO A 379 -2.48 25.63 4.19
CA PRO A 379 -2.14 26.64 5.18
C PRO A 379 -2.69 26.31 6.57
N ALA A 380 -1.87 26.48 7.62
CA ALA A 380 -2.23 26.18 9.01
C ALA A 380 -3.17 27.21 9.66
N ALA A 381 -3.71 28.17 8.89
CA ALA A 381 -4.51 29.28 9.38
C ALA A 381 -5.69 28.80 10.26
N GLY A 382 -5.73 29.26 11.51
CA GLY A 382 -6.74 28.88 12.50
C GLY A 382 -6.53 27.52 13.19
N ARG A 383 -5.42 26.82 12.95
CA ARG A 383 -5.08 25.52 13.58
C ARG A 383 -3.64 25.44 14.13
N LEU A 384 -3.00 26.59 14.39
CA LEU A 384 -1.59 26.66 14.82
C LEU A 384 -1.33 25.92 16.14
N ASP A 385 -2.26 25.94 17.09
CA ASP A 385 -2.13 25.20 18.36
C ASP A 385 -2.05 23.68 18.14
N LYS A 386 -2.86 23.15 17.20
CA LYS A 386 -2.85 21.72 16.85
C LYS A 386 -1.59 21.34 16.06
N VAL A 387 -1.10 22.25 15.23
CA VAL A 387 0.19 22.08 14.53
C VAL A 387 1.32 22.01 15.54
N ALA A 388 1.36 22.90 16.53
CA ALA A 388 2.36 22.87 17.58
C ALA A 388 2.32 21.58 18.40
N GLU A 389 1.14 21.05 18.69
CA GLU A 389 0.98 19.75 19.36
C GLU A 389 1.57 18.59 18.54
N VAL A 390 1.36 18.58 17.22
CA VAL A 390 1.90 17.55 16.33
C VAL A 390 3.41 17.69 16.18
N VAL A 391 3.93 18.91 16.03
CA VAL A 391 5.38 19.19 15.95
C VAL A 391 6.09 18.78 17.24
N ALA A 392 5.49 19.06 18.41
CA ALA A 392 6.03 18.64 19.70
C ALA A 392 6.03 17.11 19.90
N ARG A 393 5.16 16.39 19.19
CA ARG A 393 5.08 14.91 19.22
C ARG A 393 5.99 14.23 18.20
N ALA A 394 6.38 14.92 17.13
CA ALA A 394 7.28 14.38 16.13
C ALA A 394 8.69 14.18 16.74
N LYS A 395 9.13 12.93 16.82
CA LYS A 395 10.42 12.58 17.42
C LYS A 395 11.50 12.40 16.36
N ASP A 396 11.22 11.63 15.31
CA ASP A 396 12.28 11.08 14.45
C ASP A 396 12.52 11.87 13.16
N PHE A 397 11.52 12.62 12.69
CA PHE A 397 11.58 13.43 11.46
C PHE A 397 11.29 14.90 11.78
N THR A 398 12.33 15.65 12.15
CA THR A 398 12.27 17.07 12.49
C THR A 398 13.58 17.77 12.12
N LEU A 399 13.58 19.08 11.86
CA LEU A 399 14.82 19.84 11.64
C LEU A 399 15.56 20.19 12.95
N GLY A 400 14.98 19.89 14.11
CA GLY A 400 15.63 20.10 15.42
C GLY A 400 15.73 21.58 15.85
N ASN A 401 15.08 22.49 15.14
CA ASN A 401 14.93 23.88 15.54
C ASN A 401 13.87 23.98 16.66
N ASP A 402 14.08 24.86 17.65
CA ASP A 402 13.10 25.10 18.72
C ASP A 402 11.83 25.73 18.14
N GLN A 403 10.77 24.92 18.03
CA GLN A 403 9.50 25.25 17.37
C GLN A 403 8.34 25.00 18.34
N ASP A 404 8.34 25.68 19.49
CA ASP A 404 7.23 25.63 20.45
C ASP A 404 5.98 26.35 19.93
N ALA A 405 4.87 26.24 20.66
CA ALA A 405 3.61 26.86 20.24
C ALA A 405 3.71 28.38 20.03
N ALA A 406 4.54 29.07 20.82
CA ALA A 406 4.75 30.51 20.67
C ALA A 406 5.59 30.84 19.43
N ALA A 407 6.62 30.04 19.15
CA ALA A 407 7.47 30.17 17.96
C ALA A 407 6.70 29.89 16.66
N ILE A 408 5.83 28.88 16.65
CA ILE A 408 4.97 28.55 15.49
C ILE A 408 3.90 29.64 15.29
N ALA A 409 3.30 30.14 16.36
CA ALA A 409 2.30 31.21 16.28
C ALA A 409 2.89 32.54 15.80
N GLY A 410 4.15 32.81 16.15
CA GLY A 410 4.90 34.00 15.73
C GLY A 410 5.80 33.78 14.51
N TYR A 411 5.63 32.68 13.76
CA TYR A 411 6.51 32.35 12.64
C TYR A 411 6.40 33.41 11.52
N ASP A 412 7.54 34.04 11.18
CA ASP A 412 7.65 35.07 10.14
C ASP A 412 7.73 34.42 8.74
N GLY A 413 6.62 33.80 8.32
CA GLY A 413 6.53 33.06 7.08
C GLY A 413 5.21 32.30 6.94
N GLU A 414 5.16 31.37 5.98
CA GLU A 414 4.01 30.51 5.77
C GLU A 414 4.19 29.20 6.55
N VAL A 415 3.20 28.85 7.38
CA VAL A 415 3.12 27.55 8.05
C VAL A 415 2.05 26.71 7.37
N LEU A 416 2.44 25.53 6.94
CA LEU A 416 1.60 24.51 6.33
C LEU A 416 1.35 23.38 7.32
N ALA A 417 0.13 22.88 7.30
CA ALA A 417 -0.29 21.69 7.99
C ALA A 417 -0.35 20.54 6.97
N VAL A 418 0.23 19.39 7.35
CA VAL A 418 0.24 18.17 6.53
C VAL A 418 -0.74 17.19 7.14
N SER A 419 -1.75 16.79 6.37
CA SER A 419 -2.68 15.72 6.75
C SER A 419 -2.52 14.53 5.82
N VAL A 420 -2.58 13.32 6.37
CA VAL A 420 -2.30 12.10 5.61
C VAL A 420 -3.41 11.11 5.86
N ARG A 421 -3.86 10.47 4.79
CA ARG A 421 -4.72 9.30 4.83
C ARG A 421 -4.18 8.25 3.87
N ASP A 422 -4.41 6.99 4.16
CA ASP A 422 -4.13 5.90 3.24
C ASP A 422 -5.30 4.89 3.25
N ARG A 423 -5.12 3.73 2.62
CA ARG A 423 -6.16 2.70 2.57
C ARG A 423 -6.54 2.12 3.93
N PHE A 424 -5.67 2.24 4.93
CA PHE A 424 -5.86 1.69 6.28
C PHE A 424 -6.54 2.69 7.21
N GLY A 425 -6.42 3.98 6.94
CA GLY A 425 -7.19 4.99 7.67
C GLY A 425 -6.75 6.43 7.45
N ASP A 426 -7.42 7.33 8.16
CA ASP A 426 -7.07 8.75 8.22
C ASP A 426 -6.15 8.99 9.44
N TYR A 427 -4.92 9.41 9.18
CA TYR A 427 -3.95 9.76 10.23
C TYR A 427 -4.15 11.19 10.73
N GLY A 428 -5.00 11.97 10.06
CA GLY A 428 -5.30 13.36 10.39
C GLY A 428 -4.06 14.24 10.24
N LEU A 429 -4.00 15.28 11.07
CA LEU A 429 -2.87 16.21 11.10
C LEU A 429 -1.59 15.46 11.54
N SER A 430 -0.70 15.25 10.58
CA SER A 430 0.42 14.33 10.67
C SER A 430 1.77 15.01 10.49
N GLY A 431 1.80 16.31 10.23
CA GLY A 431 3.04 17.06 10.13
C GLY A 431 2.83 18.54 9.86
N ALA A 432 3.95 19.24 9.73
CA ALA A 432 3.97 20.67 9.43
C ALA A 432 5.24 21.09 8.70
N VAL A 433 5.10 22.14 7.89
CA VAL A 433 6.19 22.78 7.18
C VAL A 433 6.14 24.28 7.41
N GLY A 434 7.27 24.90 7.72
CA GLY A 434 7.41 26.35 7.87
C GLY A 434 8.41 26.86 6.85
N LEU A 435 7.95 27.75 5.97
CA LEU A 435 8.73 28.28 4.85
C LEU A 435 8.72 29.80 4.84
N ARG A 436 9.87 30.38 4.50
CA ARG A 436 10.08 31.83 4.36
C ARG A 436 10.81 32.13 3.07
N ARG A 437 10.31 33.10 2.31
CA ARG A 437 10.85 33.48 1.01
C ARG A 437 11.51 34.86 1.10
N ALA A 438 12.78 34.95 0.77
CA ALA A 438 13.54 36.21 0.71
C ALA A 438 14.69 36.09 -0.30
N ASP A 439 14.94 37.14 -1.08
CA ASP A 439 16.12 37.28 -1.95
C ASP A 439 16.40 36.09 -2.89
N GLY A 440 15.36 35.47 -3.45
CA GLY A 440 15.50 34.33 -4.37
C GLY A 440 15.81 32.98 -3.69
N VAL A 441 15.66 32.91 -2.36
CA VAL A 441 15.86 31.69 -1.55
C VAL A 441 14.59 31.36 -0.77
N CYS A 442 14.16 30.10 -0.84
CA CYS A 442 13.11 29.54 0.01
C CYS A 442 13.76 28.84 1.20
N THR A 443 13.69 29.45 2.38
CA THR A 443 14.21 28.86 3.61
C THR A 443 13.14 27.99 4.27
N VAL A 444 13.48 26.75 4.61
CA VAL A 444 12.63 25.82 5.36
C VAL A 444 13.18 25.66 6.78
N ASP A 445 12.42 26.11 7.76
CA ASP A 445 12.82 26.14 9.19
C ASP A 445 12.07 25.13 10.05
N LEU A 446 10.96 24.66 9.53
CA LEU A 446 10.14 23.60 10.11
C LEU A 446 9.87 22.61 8.99
N PHE A 447 10.30 21.38 9.19
CA PHE A 447 9.88 20.23 8.40
C PHE A 447 9.78 19.08 9.36
N SER A 448 8.55 18.84 9.81
CA SER A 448 8.26 17.92 10.90
C SER A 448 7.14 16.97 10.48
N LEU A 449 7.42 15.67 10.49
CA LEU A 449 6.46 14.63 10.16
C LEU A 449 6.34 13.65 11.31
N SER A 450 5.12 13.20 11.58
CA SER A 450 4.84 12.21 12.60
C SER A 450 5.28 10.82 12.14
N CYS A 451 5.76 10.00 13.09
CA CYS A 451 6.27 8.65 12.80
C CYS A 451 5.31 7.72 12.02
N PRO A 452 3.96 7.76 12.23
CA PRO A 452 3.02 6.87 11.52
C PRO A 452 2.99 7.03 9.99
N VAL A 453 3.37 8.22 9.50
CA VAL A 453 3.28 8.55 8.06
C VAL A 453 4.62 8.47 7.34
N LEU A 454 5.70 8.21 8.09
CA LEU A 454 7.05 8.09 7.53
C LEU A 454 7.18 6.84 6.68
N GLY A 455 7.89 6.99 5.57
CA GLY A 455 8.17 5.92 4.65
C GLY A 455 6.96 5.48 3.82
N ARG A 456 5.95 6.34 3.69
CA ARG A 456 4.78 6.13 2.83
C ARG A 456 4.77 7.10 1.64
N GLN A 457 5.95 7.59 1.22
CA GLN A 457 6.12 8.66 0.22
C GLN A 457 5.51 10.01 0.62
N VAL A 458 5.24 10.19 1.91
CA VAL A 458 4.70 11.45 2.46
C VAL A 458 5.79 12.52 2.44
N GLU A 459 7.03 12.12 2.70
CA GLU A 459 8.21 12.97 2.62
C GLU A 459 8.36 13.56 1.22
N ASP A 460 8.24 12.73 0.19
CA ASP A 460 8.36 13.12 -1.22
C ASP A 460 7.19 14.03 -1.65
N ALA A 461 5.96 13.72 -1.21
CA ALA A 461 4.79 14.56 -1.48
C ALA A 461 4.90 15.94 -0.82
N VAL A 462 5.38 16.00 0.42
CA VAL A 462 5.60 17.27 1.13
C VAL A 462 6.76 18.05 0.51
N LEU A 463 7.81 17.36 0.04
CA LEU A 463 8.91 17.96 -0.69
C LEU A 463 8.47 18.55 -2.03
N ALA A 464 7.59 17.87 -2.76
CA ALA A 464 6.98 18.40 -3.99
C ALA A 464 6.20 19.70 -3.70
N GLU A 465 5.50 19.76 -2.57
CA GLU A 465 4.76 20.96 -2.18
C GLU A 465 5.67 22.12 -1.74
N ILE A 466 6.78 21.82 -1.05
CA ILE A 466 7.85 22.80 -0.76
C ILE A 466 8.42 23.34 -2.07
N THR A 467 8.68 22.45 -3.04
CA THR A 467 9.21 22.81 -4.37
C THR A 467 8.24 23.72 -5.12
N ALA A 468 6.96 23.36 -5.16
CA ALA A 468 5.92 24.16 -5.81
C ALA A 468 5.81 25.56 -5.20
N ARG A 469 5.98 25.70 -3.88
CA ARG A 469 5.98 27.00 -3.19
C ARG A 469 7.30 27.77 -3.28
N ALA A 470 8.41 27.07 -3.50
CA ALA A 470 9.70 27.70 -3.73
C ALA A 470 9.73 28.42 -5.09
N ASP A 471 8.93 28.00 -6.07
CA ASP A 471 8.73 28.69 -7.36
C ASP A 471 10.06 29.00 -8.09
N GLY A 472 10.92 27.99 -8.20
CA GLY A 472 12.24 28.12 -8.83
C GLY A 472 13.34 28.74 -7.96
N ALA A 473 13.03 29.14 -6.72
CA ALA A 473 14.03 29.58 -5.75
C ALA A 473 14.84 28.39 -5.19
N ASP A 474 16.11 28.62 -4.87
CA ASP A 474 16.92 27.65 -4.15
C ASP A 474 16.28 27.34 -2.79
N VAL A 475 16.20 26.06 -2.43
CA VAL A 475 15.61 25.64 -1.16
C VAL A 475 16.71 25.40 -0.15
N VAL A 476 16.62 26.06 1.00
CA VAL A 476 17.60 25.94 2.08
C VAL A 476 16.91 25.39 3.32
N PHE A 477 17.21 24.15 3.68
CA PHE A 477 16.76 23.55 4.94
C PHE A 477 17.71 23.96 6.06
N ARG A 478 17.21 24.72 7.04
CA ARG A 478 17.99 25.07 8.24
C ARG A 478 17.70 24.08 9.36
N TYR A 479 18.75 23.52 9.96
CA TYR A 479 18.61 22.49 10.99
C TYR A 479 19.65 22.60 12.10
N ARG A 480 19.34 21.98 13.24
CA ARG A 480 20.25 21.74 14.36
C ARG A 480 20.42 20.23 14.54
N GLU A 481 21.64 19.71 14.55
CA GLU A 481 21.85 18.28 14.82
C GLU A 481 21.40 17.93 16.24
N THR A 482 20.60 16.87 16.37
CA THR A 482 20.10 16.35 17.65
C THR A 482 20.18 14.82 17.64
N ALA A 483 19.97 14.19 18.79
CA ALA A 483 19.89 12.72 18.87
C ALA A 483 18.66 12.14 18.14
N HIS A 484 17.74 12.98 17.65
CA HIS A 484 16.40 12.57 17.22
C HIS A 484 16.05 12.97 15.78
N ASN A 485 16.87 13.71 15.04
CA ASN A 485 16.57 14.08 13.65
C ASN A 485 17.27 13.24 12.58
N GLY A 486 17.74 12.04 12.94
CA GLY A 486 18.45 11.15 12.01
C GLY A 486 17.67 10.84 10.72
N ALA A 487 16.36 10.59 10.82
CA ALA A 487 15.54 10.25 9.65
C ALA A 487 15.40 11.43 8.69
N ALA A 488 15.09 12.63 9.21
CA ALA A 488 14.99 13.85 8.41
C ALA A 488 16.31 14.19 7.72
N LEU A 489 17.44 14.09 8.43
CA LEU A 489 18.75 14.40 7.86
C LEU A 489 19.20 13.35 6.82
N THR A 490 18.89 12.08 7.03
CA THR A 490 19.17 11.01 6.06
C THR A 490 18.38 11.24 4.78
N PHE A 491 17.08 11.55 4.89
CA PHE A 491 16.23 11.90 3.77
C PHE A 491 16.78 13.10 2.99
N LEU A 492 17.03 14.23 3.69
CA LEU A 492 17.47 15.47 3.05
C LEU A 492 18.88 15.37 2.44
N ARG A 493 19.81 14.64 3.07
CA ARG A 493 21.16 14.40 2.53
C ARG A 493 21.15 13.42 1.34
N GLY A 494 20.10 12.61 1.23
CA GLY A 494 19.88 11.70 0.12
C GLY A 494 19.32 12.38 -1.14
N LEU A 495 18.89 13.64 -1.05
CA LEU A 495 18.38 14.36 -2.21
C LEU A 495 19.52 14.66 -3.21
N PRO A 496 19.27 14.53 -4.52
CA PRO A 496 20.26 14.88 -5.54
C PRO A 496 20.45 16.40 -5.60
N GLY A 497 21.70 16.87 -5.65
CA GLY A 497 22.04 18.30 -5.71
C GLY A 497 22.13 18.99 -4.34
N THR A 498 22.13 18.23 -3.24
CA THR A 498 22.23 18.81 -1.90
C THR A 498 23.68 19.11 -1.51
N ALA A 499 23.97 20.35 -1.15
CA ALA A 499 25.24 20.80 -0.63
C ALA A 499 25.11 21.22 0.85
N ALA A 500 26.04 20.75 1.69
CA ALA A 500 26.10 21.17 3.08
C ALA A 500 26.81 22.54 3.20
N GLY A 501 26.18 23.47 3.90
CA GLY A 501 26.72 24.79 4.22
C GLY A 501 26.50 25.17 5.69
N GLN A 502 27.13 26.25 6.14
CA GLN A 502 26.84 26.89 7.43
C GLN A 502 26.08 28.20 7.19
N ALA A 503 24.97 28.40 7.89
CA ALA A 503 24.18 29.63 7.87
C ALA A 503 24.00 30.16 9.30
N GLY A 504 24.98 30.94 9.78
CA GLY A 504 24.97 31.48 11.15
C GLY A 504 25.16 30.38 12.20
N THR A 505 24.22 30.26 13.15
CA THR A 505 24.25 29.27 14.25
C THR A 505 23.58 27.93 13.93
N LEU A 506 23.03 27.78 12.71
CA LEU A 506 22.37 26.56 12.23
C LEU A 506 23.13 25.99 11.03
N HIS A 507 23.01 24.68 10.83
CA HIS A 507 23.47 24.02 9.61
C HIS A 507 22.46 24.28 8.48
N ALA A 508 22.95 24.34 7.25
CA ALA A 508 22.13 24.50 6.05
C ALA A 508 22.37 23.34 5.09
N LEU A 509 21.29 22.78 4.54
CA LEU A 509 21.34 21.97 3.32
C LEU A 509 20.74 22.82 2.20
N THR A 510 21.60 23.31 1.32
CA THR A 510 21.17 23.98 0.09
C THR A 510 20.86 22.90 -0.93
N TRP A 511 19.63 22.87 -1.39
CA TRP A 511 19.20 22.01 -2.47
C TRP A 511 19.09 22.88 -3.73
N GLU A 512 20.10 22.82 -4.59
CA GLU A 512 20.02 23.40 -5.93
C GLU A 512 18.94 22.64 -6.67
N GLN A 513 17.89 23.35 -7.10
CA GLN A 513 16.83 22.75 -7.90
C GLN A 513 17.40 22.39 -9.28
N ALA A 514 18.02 21.22 -9.38
CA ALA A 514 18.20 20.58 -10.67
C ALA A 514 16.81 20.39 -11.28
N ALA A 515 16.66 20.74 -12.57
CA ALA A 515 15.46 20.43 -13.35
C ALA A 515 14.97 19.02 -12.99
N PRO A 516 13.65 18.84 -12.74
CA PRO A 516 13.11 17.69 -12.02
C PRO A 516 13.77 16.39 -12.47
N ALA A 517 14.35 15.66 -11.52
CA ALA A 517 14.98 14.38 -11.79
C ALA A 517 13.95 13.47 -12.47
N ARG A 518 14.27 13.06 -13.70
CA ARG A 518 13.47 12.13 -14.51
C ARG A 518 13.00 10.97 -13.62
N ALA A 519 11.70 10.77 -13.54
CA ALA A 519 11.15 9.48 -13.12
C ALA A 519 11.87 8.37 -13.89
N PRO A 520 12.19 7.23 -13.27
CA PRO A 520 12.82 6.12 -13.98
C PRO A 520 11.97 5.84 -15.22
N GLN A 521 12.57 6.07 -16.40
CA GLN A 521 11.93 5.82 -17.67
C GLN A 521 11.50 4.36 -17.65
N ARG A 522 10.19 4.09 -17.52
CA ARG A 522 9.64 2.80 -17.96
C ARG A 522 10.25 2.58 -19.33
N ALA A 523 10.87 1.42 -19.57
CA ALA A 523 11.47 1.10 -20.85
C ALA A 523 10.37 1.18 -21.92
N ALA A 524 10.21 2.38 -22.50
CA ALA A 524 9.15 2.69 -23.42
C ALA A 524 9.43 1.87 -24.66
N VAL A 525 8.46 1.07 -25.09
CA VAL A 525 8.56 0.47 -26.41
C VAL A 525 8.45 1.60 -27.41
N PRO A 526 9.48 1.86 -28.23
CA PRO A 526 9.40 2.91 -29.22
C PRO A 526 8.37 2.53 -30.28
N PHE A 527 7.45 3.43 -30.60
CA PHE A 527 6.58 3.36 -31.76
C PHE A 527 6.14 4.77 -32.17
N GLY A 528 5.61 4.90 -33.38
CA GLY A 528 5.15 6.17 -33.93
C GLY A 528 4.05 5.98 -34.96
N ILE A 529 3.49 7.08 -35.43
CA ILE A 529 2.40 7.11 -36.43
C ILE A 529 3.00 7.12 -37.83
N VAL A 530 2.66 6.13 -38.64
CA VAL A 530 3.08 6.02 -40.05
C VAL A 530 2.17 6.85 -40.96
N ALA A 531 0.86 6.74 -40.78
CA ALA A 531 -0.15 7.48 -41.52
C ALA A 531 -1.43 7.63 -40.69
N ILE A 532 -2.22 8.65 -41.02
CA ILE A 532 -3.51 8.93 -40.39
C ILE A 532 -4.57 8.97 -41.48
N GLY A 533 -5.66 8.21 -41.37
CA GLY A 533 -6.84 8.30 -42.23
C GLY A 533 -8.03 8.93 -41.51
N GLN A 534 -9.02 9.39 -42.25
CA GLN A 534 -10.26 9.94 -41.70
C GLN A 534 -11.47 9.65 -42.59
N ALA A 535 -12.64 9.54 -41.98
CA ALA A 535 -13.92 9.46 -42.65
C ALA A 535 -14.86 10.49 -42.03
N LEU A 536 -15.04 11.60 -42.73
CA LEU A 536 -15.92 12.69 -42.33
C LEU A 536 -17.03 12.83 -43.38
N PRO A 537 -18.31 12.72 -42.97
CA PRO A 537 -19.43 13.11 -43.81
C PRO A 537 -19.33 14.56 -44.31
N GLU A 538 -20.14 14.94 -45.29
CA GLU A 538 -20.19 16.32 -45.78
C GLU A 538 -20.53 17.30 -44.63
N PRO A 539 -19.86 18.46 -44.56
CA PRO A 539 -20.08 19.44 -43.51
C PRO A 539 -21.45 20.09 -43.66
N SER A 540 -22.19 20.13 -42.55
CA SER A 540 -23.48 20.78 -42.42
C SER A 540 -23.33 22.15 -41.75
N GLN A 541 -23.99 23.17 -42.27
CA GLN A 541 -23.91 24.54 -41.75
C GLN A 541 -24.67 24.66 -40.43
N VAL A 542 -23.97 25.08 -39.36
CA VAL A 542 -24.58 25.25 -38.02
C VAL A 542 -25.69 26.30 -38.07
N ALA A 543 -25.44 27.43 -38.76
CA ALA A 543 -26.39 28.53 -38.84
C ALA A 543 -27.73 28.14 -39.48
N GLU A 544 -27.73 27.15 -40.39
CA GLU A 544 -28.92 26.68 -41.09
C GLU A 544 -29.69 25.63 -40.28
N LEU A 545 -28.98 24.70 -39.63
CA LEU A 545 -29.60 23.55 -38.97
C LEU A 545 -29.84 23.71 -37.47
N ALA A 546 -29.20 24.66 -36.79
CA ALA A 546 -29.39 24.87 -35.35
C ALA A 546 -30.88 25.04 -34.94
N PRO A 547 -31.76 25.72 -35.71
CA PRO A 547 -33.18 25.82 -35.38
C PRO A 547 -33.94 24.48 -35.34
N ALA A 548 -33.39 23.42 -35.94
CA ALA A 548 -33.98 22.08 -35.85
C ALA A 548 -33.63 21.36 -34.54
N TYR A 549 -32.63 21.85 -33.79
CA TYR A 549 -32.14 21.20 -32.57
C TYR A 549 -32.42 22.01 -31.30
N THR A 550 -32.49 23.34 -31.36
CA THR A 550 -32.69 24.17 -30.17
C THR A 550 -33.24 25.56 -30.49
N ASP A 551 -34.02 26.11 -29.56
CA ASP A 551 -34.49 27.50 -29.58
C ASP A 551 -33.41 28.48 -29.06
N GLU A 552 -32.37 27.98 -28.38
CA GLU A 552 -31.28 28.79 -27.80
C GLU A 552 -30.23 29.21 -28.84
N LEU A 553 -30.65 29.81 -29.95
CA LEU A 553 -29.78 30.13 -31.09
C LEU A 553 -28.63 31.08 -30.74
N ASP A 554 -28.83 32.00 -29.80
CA ASP A 554 -27.77 32.93 -29.37
C ASP A 554 -26.67 32.22 -28.58
N ARG A 555 -26.99 31.14 -27.85
CA ARG A 555 -26.00 30.27 -27.21
C ARG A 555 -25.13 29.59 -28.26
N ILE A 556 -25.77 28.99 -29.27
CA ILE A 556 -25.07 28.29 -30.36
C ILE A 556 -24.17 29.25 -31.15
N ARG A 557 -24.69 30.43 -31.52
CA ARG A 557 -23.90 31.48 -32.19
C ARG A 557 -22.71 31.93 -31.33
N GLY A 558 -22.91 32.04 -30.02
CA GLY A 558 -21.87 32.44 -29.07
C GLY A 558 -20.70 31.47 -28.95
N TRP A 559 -20.87 30.20 -29.34
CA TRP A 559 -19.80 29.20 -29.38
C TRP A 559 -18.91 29.31 -30.63
N GLY A 560 -19.44 29.88 -31.72
CA GLY A 560 -18.67 30.17 -32.93
C GLY A 560 -18.48 29.01 -33.90
N TYR A 561 -19.14 27.85 -33.70
CA TYR A 561 -19.06 26.73 -34.64
C TYR A 561 -19.63 27.12 -36.01
N ARG A 562 -18.89 26.79 -37.07
CA ARG A 562 -19.24 27.06 -38.47
C ARG A 562 -20.01 25.88 -39.05
N THR A 563 -19.43 24.70 -38.90
CA THR A 563 -19.96 23.45 -39.46
C THR A 563 -19.88 22.30 -38.47
N PHE A 564 -20.66 21.26 -38.72
CA PHE A 564 -20.61 19.97 -38.02
C PHE A 564 -20.89 18.84 -39.03
N HIS A 565 -20.60 17.59 -38.68
CA HIS A 565 -20.76 16.47 -39.60
C HIS A 565 -21.96 15.59 -39.23
N ARG A 566 -22.78 15.25 -40.23
CA ARG A 566 -23.93 14.34 -40.08
C ARG A 566 -23.84 13.21 -41.09
N ALA A 567 -23.69 11.97 -40.63
CA ALA A 567 -23.62 10.83 -41.54
C ALA A 567 -24.99 10.58 -42.20
N PRO A 568 -25.02 10.17 -43.48
CA PRO A 568 -26.25 9.78 -44.15
C PRO A 568 -26.97 8.63 -43.45
N ASP A 569 -28.26 8.47 -43.72
CA ASP A 569 -29.04 7.33 -43.25
C ASP A 569 -28.42 6.02 -43.75
N GLY A 570 -28.33 5.02 -42.86
CA GLY A 570 -27.73 3.71 -43.16
C GLY A 570 -26.22 3.62 -42.99
N VAL A 571 -25.50 4.74 -42.75
CA VAL A 571 -24.07 4.73 -42.43
C VAL A 571 -23.88 4.67 -40.90
N GLY A 572 -23.30 3.57 -40.43
CA GLY A 572 -23.04 3.30 -39.02
C GLY A 572 -21.67 3.77 -38.53
N LEU A 573 -21.43 3.65 -37.22
CA LEU A 573 -20.16 3.95 -36.57
C LEU A 573 -19.02 3.09 -37.14
N THR A 574 -19.27 1.80 -37.30
CA THR A 574 -18.28 0.83 -37.81
C THR A 574 -18.02 0.97 -39.32
N ASP A 575 -18.91 1.63 -40.07
CA ASP A 575 -18.66 2.00 -41.47
C ASP A 575 -17.64 3.13 -41.54
N LEU A 576 -17.87 4.21 -40.77
CA LEU A 576 -16.95 5.33 -40.67
C LEU A 576 -15.57 4.88 -40.15
N ALA A 577 -15.54 4.04 -39.12
CA ALA A 577 -14.31 3.47 -38.58
C ALA A 577 -13.53 2.67 -39.64
N ALA A 578 -14.23 1.82 -40.42
CA ALA A 578 -13.60 1.02 -41.46
C ALA A 578 -13.11 1.88 -42.63
N ASP A 579 -13.82 2.95 -43.02
CA ASP A 579 -13.38 3.87 -44.06
C ASP A 579 -12.12 4.66 -43.64
N ALA A 580 -12.10 5.18 -42.41
CA ALA A 580 -10.92 5.84 -41.87
C ALA A 580 -9.73 4.87 -41.79
N GLY A 581 -9.96 3.64 -41.32
CA GLY A 581 -8.95 2.60 -41.26
C GLY A 581 -8.40 2.21 -42.64
N ARG A 582 -9.28 2.04 -43.65
CA ARG A 582 -8.87 1.77 -45.03
C ARG A 582 -8.00 2.89 -45.59
N GLN A 583 -8.36 4.15 -45.36
CA GLN A 583 -7.55 5.28 -45.80
C GLN A 583 -6.17 5.28 -45.12
N ALA A 584 -6.12 5.08 -43.80
CA ALA A 584 -4.86 5.06 -43.05
C ALA A 584 -3.93 3.93 -43.52
N LEU A 585 -4.48 2.72 -43.73
CA LEU A 585 -3.73 1.56 -44.22
C LEU A 585 -3.21 1.77 -45.65
N ALA A 586 -4.04 2.33 -46.53
CA ALA A 586 -3.65 2.64 -47.90
C ALA A 586 -2.51 3.67 -47.94
N GLU A 587 -2.59 4.73 -47.13
CA GLU A 587 -1.54 5.75 -47.03
C GLU A 587 -0.25 5.22 -46.40
N ALA A 588 -0.35 4.30 -45.43
CA ALA A 588 0.80 3.65 -44.81
C ALA A 588 1.45 2.56 -45.70
N GLY A 589 0.78 2.16 -46.79
CA GLY A 589 1.18 1.01 -47.60
C GLY A 589 1.14 -0.32 -46.84
N VAL A 590 0.17 -0.48 -45.94
CA VAL A 590 0.02 -1.68 -45.07
C VAL A 590 -1.19 -2.48 -45.52
N ALA A 591 -1.02 -3.77 -45.79
CA ALA A 591 -2.13 -4.67 -46.02
C ALA A 591 -2.88 -4.93 -44.70
N ALA A 592 -4.20 -5.04 -44.74
CA ALA A 592 -5.01 -5.32 -43.55
C ALA A 592 -4.57 -6.62 -42.84
N GLU A 593 -4.08 -7.60 -43.59
CA GLU A 593 -3.58 -8.89 -43.11
C GLU A 593 -2.26 -8.78 -42.29
N ASP A 594 -1.56 -7.66 -42.41
CA ASP A 594 -0.31 -7.36 -41.68
C ASP A 594 -0.54 -6.52 -40.41
N VAL A 595 -1.80 -6.22 -40.10
CA VAL A 595 -2.20 -5.58 -38.84
C VAL A 595 -2.26 -6.65 -37.74
N ASP A 596 -1.56 -6.43 -36.63
CA ASP A 596 -1.52 -7.35 -35.49
C ASP A 596 -2.55 -6.97 -34.42
N LEU A 597 -2.95 -5.69 -34.36
CA LEU A 597 -3.86 -5.15 -33.36
C LEU A 597 -4.77 -4.07 -33.98
N VAL A 598 -6.07 -4.19 -33.79
CA VAL A 598 -7.07 -3.15 -34.09
C VAL A 598 -7.64 -2.65 -32.78
N VAL A 599 -7.42 -1.38 -32.46
CA VAL A 599 -8.00 -0.72 -31.29
C VAL A 599 -9.07 0.26 -31.77
N LEU A 600 -10.33 -0.02 -31.45
CA LEU A 600 -11.44 0.88 -31.72
C LEU A 600 -11.81 1.61 -30.44
N ALA A 601 -11.59 2.92 -30.40
CA ALA A 601 -12.15 3.82 -29.41
C ALA A 601 -13.50 4.36 -29.89
N ILE A 602 -14.49 4.36 -29.00
CA ILE A 602 -15.81 4.93 -29.25
C ILE A 602 -16.20 5.92 -28.16
N ALA A 603 -16.96 6.94 -28.53
CA ALA A 603 -17.49 7.94 -27.59
C ALA A 603 -19.00 7.83 -27.32
N ASP A 604 -19.74 7.16 -28.20
CA ASP A 604 -21.20 7.01 -28.14
C ASP A 604 -21.61 5.55 -28.44
N LEU A 605 -22.91 5.27 -28.42
CA LEU A 605 -23.48 3.96 -28.74
C LEU A 605 -23.10 3.50 -30.15
N ALA A 606 -22.59 2.27 -30.24
CA ALA A 606 -22.46 1.57 -31.50
C ALA A 606 -23.84 1.10 -32.03
N GLU A 607 -23.84 0.42 -33.17
CA GLU A 607 -25.06 0.02 -33.88
C GLU A 607 -25.97 -0.92 -33.08
N TYR A 608 -25.40 -1.76 -32.22
CA TYR A 608 -26.15 -2.75 -31.45
C TYR A 608 -25.68 -2.79 -29.99
N LEU A 609 -26.64 -2.93 -29.07
CA LEU A 609 -26.35 -3.31 -27.68
C LEU A 609 -25.92 -4.78 -27.63
N TYR A 610 -24.99 -5.11 -26.74
CA TYR A 610 -24.46 -6.47 -26.59
C TYR A 610 -23.82 -7.02 -27.88
N TRP A 611 -22.99 -6.19 -28.51
CA TRP A 611 -22.26 -6.49 -29.73
C TRP A 611 -20.83 -5.95 -29.62
N ASP A 612 -19.89 -6.56 -30.36
CA ASP A 612 -18.49 -6.15 -30.40
C ASP A 612 -18.18 -5.33 -31.67
N PRO A 613 -18.25 -3.98 -31.60
CA PRO A 613 -17.96 -3.12 -32.74
C PRO A 613 -16.48 -3.16 -33.15
N ALA A 614 -15.55 -3.50 -32.25
CA ALA A 614 -14.13 -3.60 -32.57
C ALA A 614 -13.88 -4.81 -33.48
N ALA A 615 -14.41 -5.98 -33.09
CA ALA A 615 -14.35 -7.20 -33.91
C ALA A 615 -15.08 -7.02 -35.25
N ALA A 616 -16.22 -6.33 -35.25
CA ALA A 616 -16.93 -6.03 -36.50
C ALA A 616 -16.13 -5.12 -37.44
N THR A 617 -15.47 -4.09 -36.90
CA THR A 617 -14.60 -3.19 -37.68
C THR A 617 -13.38 -3.96 -38.22
N GLN A 618 -12.76 -4.81 -37.41
CA GLN A 618 -11.67 -5.70 -37.83
C GLN A 618 -12.08 -6.58 -39.02
N ALA A 619 -13.28 -7.17 -38.97
CA ALA A 619 -13.81 -7.98 -40.06
C ALA A 619 -14.08 -7.13 -41.33
N ARG A 620 -14.66 -5.93 -41.19
CA ARG A 620 -14.91 -5.01 -42.31
C ARG A 620 -13.63 -4.50 -43.00
N LEU A 621 -12.53 -4.44 -42.26
CA LEU A 621 -11.21 -4.08 -42.79
C LEU A 621 -10.51 -5.26 -43.47
N GLY A 622 -10.96 -6.50 -43.24
CA GLY A 622 -10.24 -7.71 -43.66
C GLY A 622 -9.02 -8.03 -42.79
N ALA A 623 -8.89 -7.41 -41.61
CA ALA A 623 -7.73 -7.55 -40.73
C ALA A 623 -7.83 -8.80 -39.85
N HIS A 624 -8.13 -9.96 -40.44
CA HIS A 624 -8.52 -11.19 -39.73
C HIS A 624 -7.48 -11.77 -38.78
N ARG A 625 -6.21 -11.35 -38.91
CA ARG A 625 -5.11 -11.74 -38.03
C ARG A 625 -4.97 -10.84 -36.80
N ALA A 626 -5.55 -9.65 -36.84
CA ALA A 626 -5.44 -8.67 -35.77
C ALA A 626 -6.29 -9.06 -34.56
N GLU A 627 -5.73 -8.92 -33.36
CA GLU A 627 -6.52 -8.83 -32.13
C GLU A 627 -7.40 -7.57 -32.21
N ALA A 628 -8.69 -7.68 -31.89
CA ALA A 628 -9.60 -6.54 -31.82
C ALA A 628 -9.86 -6.14 -30.37
N VAL A 629 -9.68 -4.86 -30.05
CA VAL A 629 -9.89 -4.30 -28.70
C VAL A 629 -10.81 -3.09 -28.79
N LEU A 630 -11.87 -3.10 -27.98
CA LEU A 630 -12.77 -1.97 -27.80
C LEU A 630 -12.33 -1.12 -26.60
N VAL A 631 -12.17 0.19 -26.83
CA VAL A 631 -11.95 1.19 -25.79
C VAL A 631 -13.19 2.06 -25.67
N ASN A 632 -13.89 1.95 -24.55
CA ASN A 632 -15.03 2.81 -24.24
C ASN A 632 -14.69 3.72 -23.06
N GLN A 633 -14.05 4.86 -23.38
CA GLN A 633 -13.70 5.92 -22.42
C GLN A 633 -14.19 7.29 -22.90
N ALA A 634 -15.38 7.30 -23.51
CA ALA A 634 -15.99 8.47 -24.12
C ALA A 634 -14.99 9.22 -25.04
N CYS A 635 -15.03 10.56 -25.02
CA CYS A 635 -14.21 11.43 -25.86
C CYS A 635 -12.69 11.27 -25.66
N GLY A 636 -12.27 10.72 -24.50
CA GLY A 636 -10.87 10.50 -24.16
C GLY A 636 -10.28 9.21 -24.73
N GLY A 637 -11.13 8.28 -25.19
CA GLY A 637 -10.69 6.95 -25.59
C GLY A 637 -9.63 6.92 -26.68
N GLY A 638 -9.67 7.85 -27.64
CA GLY A 638 -8.70 7.93 -28.73
C GLY A 638 -7.30 8.35 -28.25
N VAL A 639 -7.24 9.22 -27.23
CA VAL A 639 -5.98 9.66 -26.63
C VAL A 639 -5.44 8.60 -25.67
N ALA A 640 -6.29 8.01 -24.83
CA ALA A 640 -5.90 6.96 -23.88
C ALA A 640 -5.43 5.68 -24.56
N ALA A 641 -5.96 5.37 -25.75
CA ALA A 641 -5.63 4.17 -26.48
C ALA A 641 -4.15 4.10 -26.94
N PHE A 642 -3.42 5.22 -26.97
CA PHE A 642 -1.97 5.19 -27.18
C PHE A 642 -1.24 4.41 -26.08
N ASP A 643 -1.64 4.57 -24.81
CA ASP A 643 -1.07 3.82 -23.68
C ASP A 643 -1.43 2.33 -23.77
N LEU A 644 -2.67 2.02 -24.20
CA LEU A 644 -3.10 0.65 -24.44
C LEU A 644 -2.22 -0.02 -25.51
N VAL A 645 -1.99 0.65 -26.63
CA VAL A 645 -1.10 0.15 -27.70
C VAL A 645 0.33 0.00 -27.18
N ALA A 646 0.83 0.95 -26.38
CA ALA A 646 2.15 0.86 -25.76
C ALA A 646 2.27 -0.39 -24.88
N GLY A 647 1.28 -0.64 -24.02
CA GLY A 647 1.21 -1.85 -23.19
C GLY A 647 1.13 -3.14 -24.00
N LYS A 648 0.32 -3.16 -25.06
CA LYS A 648 0.24 -4.31 -25.99
C LYS A 648 1.56 -4.57 -26.68
N PHE A 649 2.23 -3.54 -27.18
CA PHE A 649 3.55 -3.70 -27.77
C PHE A 649 4.62 -4.13 -26.75
N ALA A 650 4.53 -3.69 -25.49
CA ALA A 650 5.44 -4.12 -24.43
C ALA A 650 5.29 -5.61 -24.10
N LEU A 651 4.06 -6.09 -23.95
CA LEU A 651 3.77 -7.45 -23.54
C LEU A 651 3.79 -8.47 -24.69
N HIS A 652 3.62 -8.01 -25.93
CA HIS A 652 3.60 -8.86 -27.13
C HIS A 652 4.68 -8.42 -28.12
N PRO A 653 5.92 -8.93 -28.01
CA PRO A 653 7.01 -8.58 -28.93
C PRO A 653 6.72 -8.90 -30.41
N GLY A 654 5.79 -9.82 -30.67
CA GLY A 654 5.34 -10.16 -32.03
C GLY A 654 4.46 -9.10 -32.68
N TYR A 655 3.82 -8.21 -31.91
CA TYR A 655 2.99 -7.14 -32.47
C TYR A 655 3.89 -6.04 -33.03
N ARG A 656 3.79 -5.79 -34.34
CA ARG A 656 4.59 -4.79 -35.06
C ARG A 656 3.74 -3.64 -35.57
N THR A 657 2.51 -3.90 -35.97
CA THR A 657 1.61 -2.90 -36.55
C THR A 657 0.26 -2.91 -35.82
N ALA A 658 -0.16 -1.75 -35.32
CA ALA A 658 -1.48 -1.54 -34.76
C ALA A 658 -2.26 -0.49 -35.58
N LEU A 659 -3.56 -0.65 -35.65
CA LEU A 659 -4.49 0.33 -36.21
C LEU A 659 -5.34 0.87 -35.07
N LEU A 660 -5.08 2.12 -34.66
CA LEU A 660 -5.86 2.83 -33.66
C LEU A 660 -6.94 3.65 -34.36
N ILE A 661 -8.21 3.44 -34.05
CA ILE A 661 -9.35 4.12 -34.67
C ILE A 661 -10.18 4.79 -33.59
N GLY A 662 -10.37 6.11 -33.67
CA GLY A 662 -11.40 6.83 -32.92
C GLY A 662 -12.62 7.03 -33.81
N ALA A 663 -13.81 6.68 -33.34
CA ALA A 663 -15.05 6.83 -34.10
C ALA A 663 -16.20 7.36 -33.22
N ASN A 664 -17.02 8.24 -33.83
CA ASN A 664 -18.21 8.78 -33.21
C ASN A 664 -19.38 8.79 -34.21
N ARG A 665 -20.55 8.37 -33.76
CA ARG A 665 -21.81 8.48 -34.49
C ARG A 665 -22.91 8.78 -33.48
N VAL A 666 -23.48 9.98 -33.55
CA VAL A 666 -24.53 10.43 -32.65
C VAL A 666 -25.81 9.65 -32.92
N ALA A 667 -26.31 8.97 -31.90
CA ALA A 667 -27.60 8.30 -31.96
C ALA A 667 -28.76 9.31 -31.73
N GLU A 668 -29.09 10.09 -32.76
CA GLU A 668 -30.10 11.16 -32.70
C GLU A 668 -31.48 10.77 -32.11
N PRO A 669 -31.98 9.52 -32.26
CA PRO A 669 -33.21 9.10 -31.57
C PRO A 669 -33.10 9.09 -30.03
N TYR A 670 -31.89 8.98 -29.48
CA TYR A 670 -31.63 8.95 -28.03
C TYR A 670 -31.10 10.28 -27.50
N TRP A 671 -30.49 11.10 -28.36
CA TRP A 671 -29.75 12.30 -27.95
C TRP A 671 -29.75 13.42 -28.98
N ASN A 672 -29.87 14.65 -28.50
CA ASN A 672 -29.72 15.86 -29.31
C ASN A 672 -28.25 16.30 -29.36
N ARG A 673 -27.65 16.32 -30.56
CA ARG A 673 -26.25 16.71 -30.80
C ARG A 673 -25.88 18.13 -30.37
N MET A 674 -26.85 19.02 -30.13
CA MET A 674 -26.62 20.41 -29.66
C MET A 674 -27.08 20.65 -28.21
N ALA A 675 -27.39 19.59 -27.46
CA ALA A 675 -27.84 19.70 -26.07
C ALA A 675 -26.69 19.94 -25.06
N MET A 676 -25.46 19.56 -25.43
CA MET A 676 -24.27 19.77 -24.59
C MET A 676 -23.95 21.25 -24.41
N ASN A 677 -23.44 21.63 -23.24
CA ASN A 677 -23.25 23.04 -22.85
C ASN A 677 -22.18 23.80 -23.64
N THR A 678 -21.23 23.10 -24.25
CA THR A 678 -20.04 23.73 -24.83
C THR A 678 -19.69 23.22 -26.23
N SER A 679 -20.36 22.16 -26.71
CA SER A 679 -20.01 21.48 -27.96
C SER A 679 -21.21 21.05 -28.81
N ILE A 680 -21.01 21.03 -30.13
CA ILE A 680 -21.91 20.43 -31.12
C ILE A 680 -21.30 19.10 -31.56
N TYR A 681 -22.02 17.99 -31.38
CA TYR A 681 -21.51 16.67 -31.73
C TYR A 681 -21.60 16.39 -33.24
N SER A 682 -20.57 15.74 -33.75
CA SER A 682 -20.35 15.40 -35.14
C SER A 682 -20.14 13.90 -35.33
N ASP A 683 -20.61 13.39 -36.46
CA ASP A 683 -20.36 12.02 -36.89
C ASP A 683 -19.04 11.96 -37.66
N GLY A 684 -18.22 10.95 -37.40
CA GLY A 684 -16.96 10.76 -38.13
C GLY A 684 -16.00 9.80 -37.44
N ALA A 685 -14.91 9.49 -38.13
CA ALA A 685 -13.84 8.67 -37.58
C ALA A 685 -12.46 9.12 -38.09
N ALA A 686 -11.42 8.80 -37.31
CA ALA A 686 -10.04 8.92 -37.72
C ALA A 686 -9.24 7.71 -37.23
N ALA A 687 -8.26 7.29 -38.03
CA ALA A 687 -7.45 6.12 -37.76
C ALA A 687 -5.97 6.42 -37.91
N ALA A 688 -5.12 5.89 -37.04
CA ALA A 688 -3.67 6.00 -37.10
C ALA A 688 -3.05 4.60 -37.23
N VAL A 689 -2.19 4.43 -38.23
CA VAL A 689 -1.33 3.24 -38.34
C VAL A 689 -0.11 3.45 -37.45
N LEU A 690 -0.04 2.69 -36.36
CA LEU A 690 1.04 2.74 -35.40
C LEU A 690 2.02 1.60 -35.68
N ARG A 691 3.31 1.90 -35.73
CA ARG A 691 4.35 0.91 -36.00
C ARG A 691 5.45 0.98 -34.96
N ARG A 692 5.81 -0.18 -34.43
CA ARG A 692 6.97 -0.35 -33.54
C ARG A 692 8.24 0.16 -34.22
N ASP A 693 9.09 0.82 -33.44
CA ASP A 693 10.36 1.41 -33.87
C ASP A 693 10.22 2.49 -34.97
N HIS A 694 9.00 3.00 -35.21
CA HIS A 694 8.80 4.11 -36.14
C HIS A 694 9.13 5.45 -35.48
N GLY A 695 9.93 6.28 -36.17
CA GLY A 695 10.45 7.53 -35.62
C GLY A 695 9.55 8.76 -35.82
N GLY A 696 8.61 8.72 -36.77
CA GLY A 696 7.69 9.84 -37.02
C GLY A 696 6.52 9.84 -36.03
N TYR A 697 6.16 11.02 -35.53
CA TYR A 697 5.11 11.16 -34.50
C TYR A 697 5.29 10.15 -33.36
N ARG A 698 6.53 10.03 -32.87
CA ARG A 698 6.94 9.06 -31.87
C ARG A 698 6.18 9.31 -30.57
N TRP A 699 5.57 8.25 -30.03
CA TRP A 699 4.95 8.30 -28.71
C TRP A 699 6.00 8.47 -27.62
N LEU A 700 5.80 9.44 -26.72
CA LEU A 700 6.68 9.69 -25.59
C LEU A 700 6.09 9.14 -24.29
N THR A 701 4.84 9.50 -24.00
CA THR A 701 4.09 9.04 -22.83
C THR A 701 2.60 9.33 -23.00
N THR A 702 1.79 8.66 -22.20
CA THR A 702 0.39 8.98 -21.97
C THR A 702 0.15 9.01 -20.46
N GLU A 703 -0.39 10.11 -19.96
CA GLU A 703 -0.79 10.25 -18.55
C GLU A 703 -2.30 10.36 -18.45
N THR A 704 -2.88 9.76 -17.41
CA THR A 704 -4.33 9.79 -17.15
C THR A 704 -4.60 10.05 -15.68
N ILE A 705 -5.54 10.97 -15.42
CA ILE A 705 -6.14 11.20 -14.09
C ILE A 705 -7.60 10.78 -14.20
N SER A 706 -8.11 10.05 -13.20
CA SER A 706 -9.53 9.64 -13.14
C SER A 706 -10.17 10.01 -11.82
N ASP A 707 -11.38 10.55 -11.86
CA ASP A 707 -12.24 10.80 -10.70
C ASP A 707 -13.65 10.26 -10.96
N GLY A 708 -13.90 9.04 -10.47
CA GLY A 708 -15.15 8.31 -10.65
C GLY A 708 -16.37 8.92 -9.96
N THR A 709 -16.19 9.93 -9.11
CA THR A 709 -17.28 10.60 -8.37
C THR A 709 -18.31 11.22 -9.32
N TYR A 710 -17.89 11.55 -10.54
CA TYR A 710 -18.67 12.28 -11.54
C TYR A 710 -19.20 11.38 -12.66
N ALA A 711 -19.11 10.05 -12.53
CA ALA A 711 -19.53 9.10 -13.55
C ALA A 711 -21.02 9.25 -13.94
N ASP A 712 -21.86 9.66 -13.00
CA ASP A 712 -23.31 9.79 -13.18
C ASP A 712 -23.75 11.01 -13.99
N PHE A 713 -22.83 11.91 -14.37
CA PHE A 713 -23.17 13.11 -15.17
C PHE A 713 -23.65 12.76 -16.58
N MET A 714 -23.07 11.71 -17.15
CA MET A 714 -23.26 11.33 -18.55
C MET A 714 -23.69 9.87 -18.63
N ARG A 715 -24.88 9.57 -18.11
CA ARG A 715 -25.49 8.23 -18.14
C ARG A 715 -26.88 8.21 -18.74
N MET A 716 -27.20 7.11 -19.40
CA MET A 716 -28.56 6.73 -19.78
C MET A 716 -29.26 6.02 -18.62
N ASP A 717 -30.46 6.49 -18.23
CA ASP A 717 -31.24 5.88 -17.15
C ASP A 717 -32.03 4.64 -17.59
N VAL A 718 -32.14 4.38 -18.89
CA VAL A 718 -32.89 3.24 -19.46
C VAL A 718 -32.04 2.58 -20.56
N GLY A 719 -32.05 1.25 -20.62
CA GLY A 719 -31.36 0.44 -21.63
C GLY A 719 -30.15 -0.32 -21.08
N GLY A 720 -29.62 0.10 -19.92
CA GLY A 720 -28.58 -0.62 -19.18
C GLY A 720 -29.13 -1.69 -18.23
N ALA A 721 -28.24 -2.45 -17.59
CA ALA A 721 -28.63 -3.56 -16.70
C ALA A 721 -29.46 -3.14 -15.47
N ALA A 722 -29.27 -1.91 -14.97
CA ALA A 722 -30.03 -1.38 -13.84
C ALA A 722 -31.51 -1.09 -14.19
N ASN A 723 -31.79 -0.82 -15.47
CA ASN A 723 -33.13 -0.52 -15.96
C ASN A 723 -33.24 -0.89 -17.46
N PRO A 724 -33.45 -2.19 -17.76
CA PRO A 724 -33.49 -2.68 -19.14
C PRO A 724 -34.74 -2.19 -19.87
N PHE A 725 -34.77 -2.31 -21.20
CA PHE A 725 -35.98 -2.02 -21.97
C PHE A 725 -37.08 -3.03 -21.63
N LEU A 726 -38.19 -2.54 -21.06
CA LEU A 726 -39.36 -3.34 -20.70
C LEU A 726 -40.54 -3.03 -21.62
N ALA A 727 -41.24 -4.07 -22.06
CA ALA A 727 -42.42 -3.93 -22.91
C ALA A 727 -43.53 -3.12 -22.20
N GLY A 728 -44.09 -2.12 -22.88
CA GLY A 728 -45.19 -1.31 -22.37
C GLY A 728 -44.78 -0.11 -21.51
N GLN A 729 -43.48 0.19 -21.36
CA GLN A 729 -43.07 1.48 -20.80
C GLN A 729 -43.24 2.60 -21.85
N PRO A 730 -43.86 3.74 -21.48
CA PRO A 730 -44.32 4.74 -22.45
C PRO A 730 -43.21 5.63 -23.03
N ASP A 731 -42.05 5.72 -22.40
CA ASP A 731 -41.05 6.70 -22.79
C ASP A 731 -39.98 6.07 -23.68
N GLN A 732 -39.82 6.63 -24.88
CA GLN A 732 -38.60 6.45 -25.65
C GLN A 732 -37.42 6.83 -24.75
N PRO A 733 -36.38 5.99 -24.64
CA PRO A 733 -35.21 6.31 -23.84
C PRO A 733 -34.62 7.60 -24.39
N HIS A 734 -34.58 8.66 -23.58
CA HIS A 734 -33.94 9.90 -23.97
C HIS A 734 -32.84 10.17 -22.95
N VAL A 735 -31.62 10.43 -23.43
CA VAL A 735 -30.55 10.86 -22.54
C VAL A 735 -30.93 12.25 -22.03
N ARG A 736 -31.01 12.41 -20.70
CA ARG A 736 -31.31 13.70 -20.06
C ARG A 736 -30.22 14.71 -20.39
N ASN A 737 -30.59 15.97 -20.53
CA ASN A 737 -29.62 17.04 -20.77
C ASN A 737 -28.54 17.02 -19.67
N PRO A 738 -27.23 17.10 -20.01
CA PRO A 738 -26.16 17.11 -19.02
C PRO A 738 -26.30 18.26 -18.02
N GLN A 739 -26.85 19.39 -18.44
CA GLN A 739 -27.11 20.53 -17.58
C GLN A 739 -28.08 20.16 -16.46
N ASP A 740 -29.19 19.48 -16.78
CA ASP A 740 -30.16 19.04 -15.77
C ASP A 740 -29.54 18.07 -14.77
N ARG A 741 -28.60 17.23 -15.22
CA ARG A 741 -27.84 16.31 -14.36
C ARG A 741 -26.88 17.03 -13.45
N LEU A 742 -26.14 18.01 -13.97
CA LEU A 742 -25.24 18.85 -13.18
C LEU A 742 -26.02 19.63 -12.12
N ASP A 743 -27.14 20.25 -12.51
CA ASP A 743 -28.02 20.99 -11.60
C ASP A 743 -28.62 20.10 -10.52
N ALA A 744 -29.08 18.90 -10.88
CA ALA A 744 -29.58 17.92 -9.93
C ALA A 744 -28.48 17.40 -8.99
N PHE A 745 -27.29 17.14 -9.50
CA PHE A 745 -26.17 16.63 -8.72
C PHE A 745 -25.67 17.64 -7.70
N PHE A 746 -25.52 18.90 -8.11
CA PHE A 746 -25.12 19.97 -7.19
C PHE A 746 -26.31 20.51 -6.39
N ASN A 747 -27.54 20.12 -6.71
CA ASN A 747 -28.78 20.57 -6.07
C ASN A 747 -28.85 22.10 -5.96
N GLY A 748 -28.43 22.79 -7.03
CA GLY A 748 -28.34 24.26 -7.08
C GLY A 748 -27.19 24.90 -6.27
N ASP A 749 -26.26 24.13 -5.69
CA ASP A 749 -25.07 24.67 -5.00
C ASP A 749 -24.06 25.24 -6.02
N VAL A 750 -24.19 26.54 -6.29
CA VAL A 750 -23.30 27.31 -7.18
C VAL A 750 -21.84 27.24 -6.73
N ARG A 751 -21.56 27.15 -5.41
CA ARG A 751 -20.17 27.07 -4.92
C ARG A 751 -19.57 25.70 -5.20
N ALA A 752 -20.35 24.63 -5.03
CA ALA A 752 -19.91 23.29 -5.42
C ALA A 752 -19.65 23.20 -6.92
N MET A 753 -20.53 23.78 -7.73
CA MET A 753 -20.33 23.88 -9.18
C MET A 753 -19.07 24.67 -9.55
N TYR A 754 -18.81 25.81 -8.89
CA TYR A 754 -17.57 26.57 -9.11
C TYR A 754 -16.31 25.76 -8.75
N ARG A 755 -16.32 25.04 -7.62
CA ARG A 755 -15.22 24.14 -7.23
C ARG A 755 -15.00 23.04 -8.26
N PHE A 756 -16.09 22.46 -8.78
CA PHE A 756 -16.03 21.43 -9.81
C PHE A 756 -15.39 21.96 -11.12
N VAL A 757 -15.81 23.12 -11.61
CA VAL A 757 -15.21 23.75 -12.79
C VAL A 757 -13.73 24.07 -12.56
N SER A 758 -13.39 24.58 -11.37
CA SER A 758 -12.01 24.87 -10.99
C SER A 758 -11.15 23.60 -10.96
N MET A 759 -11.72 22.50 -10.47
CA MET A 759 -11.09 21.18 -10.46
C MET A 759 -10.85 20.67 -11.89
N ILE A 760 -11.81 20.78 -12.81
CA ILE A 760 -11.61 20.40 -14.22
C ILE A 760 -10.39 21.13 -14.79
N ARG A 761 -10.30 22.45 -14.61
CA ARG A 761 -9.18 23.27 -15.12
C ARG A 761 -7.85 22.85 -14.48
N ALA A 762 -7.84 22.67 -13.16
CA ALA A 762 -6.65 22.23 -12.43
C ALA A 762 -6.15 20.86 -12.90
N ARG A 763 -7.05 19.88 -13.07
CA ARG A 763 -6.71 18.53 -13.55
C ARG A 763 -6.26 18.52 -15.02
N SER A 764 -6.84 19.35 -15.88
CA SER A 764 -6.38 19.52 -17.26
C SER A 764 -4.94 20.03 -17.31
N ARG A 765 -4.58 21.00 -16.47
CA ARG A 765 -3.20 21.48 -16.35
C ARG A 765 -2.29 20.40 -15.78
N GLU A 766 -2.72 19.76 -14.70
CA GLU A 766 -1.96 18.73 -13.99
C GLU A 766 -1.60 17.54 -14.89
N VAL A 767 -2.53 17.04 -15.72
CA VAL A 767 -2.22 15.90 -16.59
C VAL A 767 -1.20 16.24 -17.66
N VAL A 768 -1.19 17.49 -18.16
CA VAL A 768 -0.17 17.97 -19.09
C VAL A 768 1.18 18.10 -18.38
N ASP A 769 1.20 18.69 -17.18
CA ASP A 769 2.41 18.83 -16.38
C ASP A 769 3.02 17.45 -16.04
N ARG A 770 2.19 16.46 -15.67
CA ARG A 770 2.61 15.07 -15.46
C ARG A 770 3.23 14.47 -16.72
N ALA A 771 2.57 14.62 -17.88
CA ALA A 771 3.07 14.05 -19.12
C ALA A 771 4.41 14.67 -19.53
N CYS A 772 4.54 16.00 -19.39
CA CYS A 772 5.80 16.69 -19.58
C CYS A 772 6.89 16.17 -18.63
N ALA A 773 6.58 16.07 -17.32
CA ALA A 773 7.52 15.56 -16.33
C ALA A 773 7.99 14.13 -16.66
N THR A 774 7.08 13.23 -17.01
CA THR A 774 7.39 11.85 -17.42
C THR A 774 8.29 11.81 -18.67
N ALA A 775 8.05 12.70 -19.64
CA ALA A 775 8.89 12.82 -20.84
C ALA A 775 10.22 13.57 -20.61
N GLY A 776 10.42 14.19 -19.43
CA GLY A 776 11.55 15.07 -19.15
C GLY A 776 11.49 16.37 -19.97
N LEU A 777 10.29 16.91 -20.14
CA LEU A 777 9.95 18.15 -20.85
C LEU A 777 9.25 19.13 -19.90
N THR A 778 9.03 20.35 -20.36
CA THR A 778 8.19 21.36 -19.73
C THR A 778 7.08 21.79 -20.69
N ARG A 779 6.05 22.50 -20.19
CA ARG A 779 4.99 23.05 -21.06
C ARG A 779 5.53 23.97 -22.17
N ALA A 780 6.66 24.63 -21.94
CA ALA A 780 7.30 25.50 -22.93
C ALA A 780 7.87 24.73 -24.13
N ASP A 781 8.10 23.42 -23.99
CA ASP A 781 8.57 22.56 -25.08
C ASP A 781 7.42 22.07 -25.98
N ILE A 782 6.16 22.30 -25.59
CA ILE A 782 4.98 21.91 -26.37
C ILE A 782 4.75 22.92 -27.50
N ALA A 783 4.88 22.46 -28.74
CA ALA A 783 4.63 23.27 -29.93
C ALA A 783 3.12 23.44 -30.21
N ARG A 784 2.33 22.39 -29.96
CA ARG A 784 0.87 22.38 -30.19
C ARG A 784 0.13 21.63 -29.10
N VAL A 785 -1.03 22.15 -28.70
CA VAL A 785 -1.98 21.44 -27.82
C VAL A 785 -3.26 21.14 -28.61
N ILE A 786 -3.51 19.87 -28.89
CA ILE A 786 -4.72 19.42 -29.57
C ILE A 786 -5.67 18.85 -28.51
N HIS A 787 -6.64 19.66 -28.10
CA HIS A 787 -7.69 19.23 -27.18
C HIS A 787 -8.81 18.49 -27.92
N PHE A 788 -9.80 17.94 -27.20
CA PHE A 788 -11.07 17.63 -27.88
C PHE A 788 -11.68 18.95 -28.40
N ASN A 789 -12.53 18.85 -29.41
CA ASN A 789 -13.13 20.00 -30.05
C ASN A 789 -14.19 20.62 -29.12
N ASP A 790 -13.78 21.66 -28.42
CA ASP A 790 -14.64 22.54 -27.63
C ASP A 790 -14.78 23.90 -28.31
N ASN A 791 -15.69 24.75 -27.82
CA ASN A 791 -15.91 26.07 -28.38
C ASN A 791 -14.69 26.98 -28.16
N GLY A 792 -14.64 28.07 -28.93
CA GLY A 792 -13.49 28.97 -28.91
C GLY A 792 -13.20 29.61 -27.54
N ARG A 793 -14.20 29.76 -26.66
CA ARG A 793 -13.97 30.30 -25.31
C ARG A 793 -13.27 29.29 -24.41
N GLN A 794 -13.72 28.03 -24.43
CA GLN A 794 -13.10 26.97 -23.63
C GLN A 794 -11.67 26.69 -24.07
N LEU A 795 -11.41 26.71 -25.38
CA LEU A 795 -10.05 26.57 -25.91
C LEU A 795 -9.16 27.78 -25.58
N ALA A 796 -9.70 29.00 -25.54
CA ALA A 796 -8.98 30.18 -25.08
C ALA A 796 -8.63 30.10 -23.58
N ASP A 797 -9.55 29.60 -22.75
CA ASP A 797 -9.30 29.40 -21.33
C ASP A 797 -8.25 28.30 -21.09
N LEU A 798 -8.30 27.19 -21.85
CA LEU A 798 -7.29 26.15 -21.82
C LEU A 798 -5.92 26.68 -22.26
N ALA A 799 -5.87 27.44 -23.35
CA ALA A 799 -4.64 28.03 -23.87
C ALA A 799 -3.98 28.93 -22.82
N LYS A 800 -4.79 29.76 -22.14
CA LYS A 800 -4.35 30.61 -21.04
C LYS A 800 -3.83 29.81 -19.84
N ASP A 801 -4.53 28.74 -19.44
CA ASP A 801 -4.12 27.91 -18.30
C ASP A 801 -2.81 27.15 -18.55
N LEU A 802 -2.57 26.76 -19.81
CA LEU A 802 -1.37 26.06 -20.22
C LEU A 802 -0.21 27.00 -20.60
N ASP A 803 -0.46 28.31 -20.68
CA ASP A 803 0.48 29.33 -21.14
C ASP A 803 0.95 29.10 -22.59
N ILE A 804 0.00 28.77 -23.46
CA ILE A 804 0.24 28.61 -24.90
C ILE A 804 -0.66 29.57 -25.69
N ALA A 805 -0.18 30.03 -26.85
CA ALA A 805 -0.97 30.90 -27.69
C ALA A 805 -2.18 30.17 -28.29
N LEU A 806 -3.35 30.83 -28.35
CA LEU A 806 -4.61 30.22 -28.83
C LEU A 806 -4.47 29.60 -30.23
N GLN A 807 -3.70 30.22 -31.14
CA GLN A 807 -3.45 29.68 -32.47
C GLN A 807 -2.62 28.39 -32.50
N HIS A 808 -1.94 28.05 -31.40
CA HIS A 808 -1.24 26.76 -31.23
C HIS A 808 -2.16 25.67 -30.68
N THR A 809 -3.44 25.97 -30.49
CA THR A 809 -4.48 24.98 -30.17
C THR A 809 -5.20 24.49 -31.42
N ASN A 810 -6.17 23.58 -31.25
CA ASN A 810 -7.07 23.11 -32.30
C ASN A 810 -8.29 24.01 -32.57
N VAL A 811 -8.29 25.29 -32.15
CA VAL A 811 -9.48 26.17 -32.24
C VAL A 811 -10.12 26.22 -33.62
N GLU A 812 -9.35 26.35 -34.71
CA GLU A 812 -9.93 26.39 -36.05
C GLU A 812 -10.53 25.05 -36.48
N ALA A 813 -9.86 23.94 -36.12
CA ALA A 813 -10.38 22.61 -36.40
C ALA A 813 -11.68 22.34 -35.61
N ALA A 814 -11.73 22.75 -34.34
CA ALA A 814 -12.89 22.58 -33.50
C ALA A 814 -14.12 23.32 -34.06
N LEU A 815 -13.94 24.57 -34.51
CA LEU A 815 -15.03 25.38 -35.07
C LEU A 815 -15.48 24.90 -36.46
N ASP A 816 -14.60 24.26 -37.24
CA ASP A 816 -14.94 23.68 -38.54
C ASP A 816 -15.60 22.30 -38.45
N HIS A 817 -15.26 21.51 -37.45
CA HIS A 817 -15.67 20.10 -37.41
C HIS A 817 -16.71 19.80 -36.35
N GLY A 818 -16.86 20.64 -35.33
CA GLY A 818 -17.57 20.24 -34.12
C GLY A 818 -16.87 19.07 -33.42
N HIS A 819 -17.52 18.50 -32.42
CA HIS A 819 -16.98 17.44 -31.58
C HIS A 819 -17.24 16.05 -32.16
N ILE A 820 -16.20 15.42 -32.70
CA ILE A 820 -16.22 14.08 -33.31
C ILE A 820 -15.83 13.02 -32.27
N GLY A 821 -16.31 13.17 -31.03
CA GLY A 821 -16.04 12.26 -29.93
C GLY A 821 -14.54 12.03 -29.71
N CYS A 822 -14.10 10.77 -29.80
CA CYS A 822 -12.71 10.38 -29.60
C CYS A 822 -11.81 10.48 -30.85
N ALA A 823 -12.32 11.02 -31.96
CA ALA A 823 -11.56 11.17 -33.21
C ALA A 823 -10.89 12.55 -33.38
N ASP A 824 -11.28 13.55 -32.56
CA ASP A 824 -10.90 14.96 -32.73
C ASP A 824 -9.40 15.18 -32.88
N GLN A 825 -8.62 14.54 -32.00
CA GLN A 825 -7.19 14.76 -31.93
C GLN A 825 -6.49 14.23 -33.18
N LEU A 826 -6.91 13.07 -33.70
CA LEU A 826 -6.36 12.49 -34.93
C LEU A 826 -6.80 13.25 -36.19
N VAL A 827 -8.06 13.69 -36.26
CA VAL A 827 -8.56 14.55 -37.35
C VAL A 827 -7.73 15.84 -37.41
N THR A 828 -7.52 16.49 -36.27
CA THR A 828 -6.74 17.72 -36.19
C THR A 828 -5.26 17.47 -36.52
N LEU A 829 -4.67 16.40 -35.99
CA LEU A 829 -3.27 16.07 -36.27
C LEU A 829 -3.04 15.86 -37.77
N ARG A 830 -3.96 15.17 -38.46
CA ARG A 830 -3.93 15.02 -39.93
C ARG A 830 -4.06 16.36 -40.65
N ARG A 831 -4.95 17.25 -40.20
CA ARG A 831 -5.10 18.59 -40.78
C ARG A 831 -3.81 19.40 -40.67
N LEU A 832 -3.19 19.42 -39.49
CA LEU A 832 -1.92 20.13 -39.26
C LEU A 832 -0.77 19.53 -40.07
N GLN A 833 -0.73 18.20 -40.19
CA GLN A 833 0.23 17.50 -41.06
C GLN A 833 0.05 17.90 -42.53
N ALA A 834 -1.19 17.88 -43.05
CA ALA A 834 -1.49 18.24 -44.43
C ALA A 834 -1.20 19.73 -44.73
N ALA A 835 -1.35 20.60 -43.74
CA ALA A 835 -1.05 22.02 -43.84
C ALA A 835 0.46 22.35 -43.73
N GLY A 836 1.30 21.37 -43.36
CA GLY A 836 2.73 21.61 -43.09
C GLY A 836 2.97 22.49 -41.86
N GLU A 837 2.07 22.43 -40.89
CA GLU A 837 2.07 23.27 -39.68
C GLU A 837 2.82 22.66 -38.49
N LEU A 838 3.46 21.50 -38.72
CA LEU A 838 4.25 20.73 -37.76
C LEU A 838 5.65 20.51 -38.34
N ASN A 839 6.68 20.82 -37.56
CA ASN A 839 8.07 20.64 -37.94
C ASN A 839 8.67 19.40 -37.26
N PRO A 840 9.67 18.73 -37.88
CA PRO A 840 10.40 17.64 -37.22
C PRO A 840 10.97 18.09 -35.87
N GLY A 841 10.72 17.29 -34.83
CA GLY A 841 11.13 17.58 -33.45
C GLY A 841 10.09 18.32 -32.60
N ASP A 842 9.04 18.88 -33.21
CA ASP A 842 7.93 19.50 -32.47
C ASP A 842 7.29 18.49 -31.52
N VAL A 843 6.99 18.91 -30.30
CA VAL A 843 6.21 18.10 -29.34
C VAL A 843 4.75 18.54 -29.39
N VAL A 844 3.86 17.58 -29.65
CA VAL A 844 2.42 17.79 -29.73
C VAL A 844 1.76 17.09 -28.56
N ALA A 845 0.96 17.85 -27.79
CA ALA A 845 0.16 17.31 -26.69
C ALA A 845 -1.27 17.05 -27.17
N LEU A 846 -1.67 15.78 -27.21
CA LEU A 846 -3.05 15.36 -27.43
C LEU A 846 -3.74 15.31 -26.07
N THR A 847 -4.73 16.16 -25.83
CA THR A 847 -5.38 16.27 -24.52
C THR A 847 -6.88 16.02 -24.63
N SER A 848 -7.47 15.47 -23.57
CA SER A 848 -8.91 15.30 -23.48
C SER A 848 -9.40 15.35 -22.04
N THR A 849 -10.61 15.88 -21.85
CA THR A 849 -11.42 15.69 -20.65
C THR A 849 -12.64 14.87 -21.06
N SER A 850 -12.92 13.74 -20.41
CA SER A 850 -14.00 12.84 -20.81
C SER A 850 -14.88 12.40 -19.64
N SER A 851 -16.07 11.91 -19.96
CA SER A 851 -17.03 11.39 -18.98
C SER A 851 -16.45 10.23 -18.18
N GLY A 852 -16.70 10.20 -16.87
CA GLY A 852 -16.05 9.27 -15.95
C GLY A 852 -15.81 9.86 -14.55
N MET A 853 -15.08 10.96 -14.36
CA MET A 853 -14.36 11.78 -15.34
C MET A 853 -12.89 11.40 -15.49
N HIS A 854 -12.36 11.62 -16.69
CA HIS A 854 -10.96 11.39 -17.02
C HIS A 854 -10.31 12.64 -17.61
N TRP A 855 -9.05 12.89 -17.27
CA TRP A 855 -8.17 13.86 -17.92
C TRP A 855 -6.98 13.10 -18.46
N ILE A 856 -6.71 13.24 -19.76
CA ILE A 856 -5.72 12.43 -20.45
C ILE A 856 -4.82 13.34 -21.28
N CYS A 857 -3.52 13.09 -21.25
CA CYS A 857 -2.53 13.75 -22.10
C CYS A 857 -1.59 12.72 -22.72
N THR A 858 -1.52 12.68 -24.06
CA THR A 858 -0.51 11.91 -24.79
C THR A 858 0.46 12.88 -25.47
N LEU A 859 1.76 12.69 -25.25
CA LEU A 859 2.80 13.46 -25.92
C LEU A 859 3.36 12.68 -27.11
N LEU A 860 3.39 13.33 -28.27
CA LEU A 860 4.00 12.84 -29.51
C LEU A 860 5.12 13.78 -29.92
N GLN A 861 6.22 13.24 -30.45
CA GLN A 861 7.28 14.01 -31.09
C GLN A 861 7.27 13.78 -32.60
N VAL A 862 7.10 14.84 -33.38
CA VAL A 862 6.97 14.80 -34.85
C VAL A 862 8.23 14.28 -35.52
#